data_AF-A0AAU1B109-F1
#
_entry.id   AF-A0AAU1B109-F1
#
_cell.length_a   1.000
_cell.length_b   1.000
_cell.length_c   1.000
_cell.angle_alpha   90.00
_cell.angle_beta   90.00
_cell.angle_gamma   90.00
#
_symmetry.space_group_name_H-M   'P 1'
#
loop_
_entity.id
_entity.type
_entity.pdbx_description
1 polymer ?
#
loop_
_entity_poly.entity_id
_entity_poly.type
_entity_poly.pdbx_seq_one_letter_code
_entity_poly.pdbx_strand_id
1 'polypeptide(L)'
;MQQPQVPGSTQLPPPPQGSDPDASRGLDDRDDIGSFGATTTGGDDRRGPVATEPEPQLPPGSSGGLRGPAGHGSGDDHQAETTPWQALGAGDPAGIGVAGAAAAEAAFVPQPAAAVGPAAGGATVPRQKDGTLRSRVGSAGPAGPEPAMLPDLLDHPDPALAAEAAAVENLLRCWVRENGIGRPDGPVGTLLRIPLPASGTTLLIAVRYWSPTGWHRFAPARFEGAPGHAPALDAVTLASLLAREGDNAGRGGADLVGRVADSVRRTTEFIADRRERPTPPEPVAGDLFLTAEQSLLLGHPLQPDPKSREGLSEAEVRPYSPELHGSFPLHWFAVAPSALATDSAWTERGRPVSAARLLGRLVPGLPLPDGTTPLPLHPWQARDLLRRPAVAALRDAGLLHDLGPYGDPWYPTSSVRTVHRPGAPAMLKLSLGLRITNSRRENLRKELHRGVEVHRLLRTGLAEQWQAAHPGFDIVRDPAWIAVDAPDGTPVPGLDTVLRHNPFRSHDDAVCIAALTAPRPWPGRTTMRSRLAETVSRLAATTGRPTSAVAAEWFLRYLEHVVLPVLAFDALAGIALEAHQQNTLVLLDPAGWPVGGRYRDNQGYYFRASRRAELERRLPGIGSASDTFVSDAVTDERFAYYLGINNVLGLIGAFGSQRLADERVLLAAFRRFLGKASGLGPLPARLLDSPVLRCKANLLTRLGGLDELVGPVDSQSVYVTLTNPLHD
;
A
#
# COMPACT_ATOMS: atom_id res chain seq x y z
N MET A 1 51.86 45.24 -18.42
CA MET A 1 50.69 44.73 -19.15
C MET A 1 49.76 44.07 -18.14
N GLN A 2 48.52 44.58 -18.11
CA GLN A 2 47.26 44.05 -17.57
C GLN A 2 47.23 42.97 -16.46
N GLN A 3 46.56 43.38 -15.38
CA GLN A 3 45.73 42.63 -14.41
C GLN A 3 44.79 41.58 -15.06
N PRO A 4 44.16 40.61 -14.34
CA PRO A 4 43.44 40.88 -13.08
C PRO A 4 43.43 39.82 -11.95
N GLN A 5 43.21 40.37 -10.74
CA GLN A 5 42.69 39.70 -9.55
C GLN A 5 41.18 39.95 -9.40
N VAL A 6 40.55 39.04 -8.67
CA VAL A 6 39.11 38.87 -8.39
C VAL A 6 38.60 39.85 -7.32
N PRO A 7 37.36 40.34 -7.44
CA PRO A 7 36.47 40.59 -6.29
C PRO A 7 35.11 39.89 -6.50
N GLY A 8 34.25 39.58 -5.53
CA GLY A 8 33.98 40.14 -4.22
C GLY A 8 32.46 40.04 -4.00
N SER A 9 32.04 39.67 -2.80
CA SER A 9 30.66 39.45 -2.33
C SER A 9 29.71 40.65 -2.48
N THR A 10 28.43 40.39 -2.77
CA THR A 10 27.35 41.41 -2.71
C THR A 10 26.15 40.92 -1.88
N GLN A 11 25.91 41.61 -0.76
CA GLN A 11 24.67 41.57 0.02
C GLN A 11 23.57 42.38 -0.69
N LEU A 12 22.32 41.92 -0.56
CA LEU A 12 21.11 42.62 -1.04
C LEU A 12 20.58 43.62 0.01
N PRO A 13 19.92 44.73 -0.39
CA PRO A 13 19.49 45.82 0.49
C PRO A 13 18.08 45.59 1.12
N PRO A 14 17.72 46.35 2.19
CA PRO A 14 16.43 46.26 2.88
C PRO A 14 15.33 47.14 2.22
N PRO A 15 14.03 46.96 2.59
CA PRO A 15 12.92 47.68 1.96
C PRO A 15 12.74 49.11 2.52
N PRO A 16 12.09 50.02 1.77
CA PRO A 16 11.89 51.39 2.23
C PRO A 16 10.62 51.54 3.09
N GLN A 17 10.71 52.36 4.13
CA GLN A 17 9.57 52.96 4.84
C GLN A 17 9.63 54.49 4.71
N GLY A 18 8.44 55.10 4.57
CA GLY A 18 8.11 56.36 5.25
C GLY A 18 7.67 57.54 4.38
N SER A 19 6.39 57.92 4.48
CA SER A 19 5.96 59.28 4.85
C SER A 19 4.43 59.42 4.90
N ASP A 20 3.90 59.60 6.11
CA ASP A 20 2.62 60.28 6.45
C ASP A 20 2.85 61.81 6.46
N PRO A 21 1.84 62.74 6.38
CA PRO A 21 0.86 62.91 7.48
C PRO A 21 -0.54 63.54 7.15
N ASP A 22 -1.36 63.66 8.22
CA ASP A 22 -2.56 64.51 8.48
C ASP A 22 -3.95 64.06 7.97
N ALA A 23 -5.08 64.10 8.71
CA ALA A 23 -5.40 64.61 10.04
C ALA A 23 -6.79 64.08 10.55
N SER A 24 -6.85 63.78 11.86
CA SER A 24 -7.92 64.05 12.85
C SER A 24 -9.43 63.73 12.64
N ARG A 25 -9.99 62.99 13.62
CA ARG A 25 -11.26 63.14 14.41
C ARG A 25 -11.85 61.74 14.69
N GLY A 26 -11.81 61.18 15.91
CA GLY A 26 -12.66 61.49 17.08
C GLY A 26 -14.11 61.01 16.80
N LEU A 27 -14.78 60.11 17.53
CA LEU A 27 -14.89 59.82 18.96
C LEU A 27 -15.64 58.48 19.17
N ASP A 28 -15.64 58.02 20.43
CA ASP A 28 -16.47 57.00 21.11
C ASP A 28 -17.91 56.82 20.59
N ASP A 29 -18.53 55.64 20.72
CA ASP A 29 -19.14 55.13 21.97
C ASP A 29 -19.87 53.77 21.76
N ARG A 30 -20.24 53.18 22.89
CA ARG A 30 -20.79 51.83 23.13
C ARG A 30 -22.29 51.64 22.86
N ASP A 31 -22.63 50.35 22.71
CA ASP A 31 -23.82 49.60 23.18
C ASP A 31 -25.26 49.91 22.69
N ASP A 32 -26.00 48.78 22.61
CA ASP A 32 -27.45 48.55 22.82
C ASP A 32 -28.45 48.34 21.66
N ILE A 33 -28.97 47.09 21.65
CA ILE A 33 -30.38 46.63 21.69
C ILE A 33 -31.32 46.92 20.50
N GLY A 34 -31.88 45.82 19.95
CA GLY A 34 -33.34 45.65 19.88
C GLY A 34 -34.05 45.75 18.51
N SER A 35 -34.44 44.57 17.98
CA SER A 35 -35.79 44.22 17.46
C SER A 35 -36.71 45.35 16.95
N PHE A 36 -37.22 45.22 15.71
CA PHE A 36 -38.68 45.26 15.41
C PHE A 36 -38.97 44.84 13.96
N GLY A 37 -39.98 44.00 13.78
CA GLY A 37 -40.65 43.76 12.50
C GLY A 37 -42.09 44.27 12.51
N ALA A 38 -42.68 44.45 11.32
CA ALA A 38 -44.13 44.50 10.98
C ALA A 38 -44.26 45.01 9.52
N THR A 39 -44.68 44.21 8.53
CA THR A 39 -46.08 43.94 8.05
C THR A 39 -46.79 45.18 7.48
N THR A 40 -47.61 45.22 6.42
CA THR A 40 -48.20 44.31 5.41
C THR A 40 -49.17 45.16 4.56
N THR A 41 -49.38 44.83 3.28
CA THR A 41 -50.63 45.03 2.50
C THR A 41 -50.60 44.00 1.36
N GLY A 42 -51.58 43.15 1.02
CA GLY A 42 -52.96 42.92 1.49
C GLY A 42 -53.94 42.81 0.30
N GLY A 43 -54.44 41.61 0.00
CA GLY A 43 -55.61 41.28 -0.86
C GLY A 43 -55.30 40.28 -1.99
N ASP A 44 -56.05 39.21 -2.30
CA ASP A 44 -57.33 38.63 -1.83
C ASP A 44 -57.44 37.22 -2.53
N ASP A 45 -57.23 36.09 -1.85
CA ASP A 45 -58.17 35.12 -1.25
C ASP A 45 -59.10 34.29 -2.20
N ARG A 46 -58.81 32.98 -2.41
CA ARG A 46 -59.58 31.80 -1.88
C ARG A 46 -59.49 30.46 -2.69
N ARG A 47 -58.99 29.43 -1.97
CA ARG A 47 -59.43 28.00 -1.80
C ARG A 47 -59.67 27.11 -3.03
N GLY A 48 -58.94 26.00 -3.23
CA GLY A 48 -59.11 24.69 -2.55
C GLY A 48 -58.51 23.52 -3.40
N PRO A 49 -58.45 22.26 -2.94
CA PRO A 49 -57.17 21.50 -2.92
C PRO A 49 -57.14 20.10 -3.62
N VAL A 50 -55.92 19.50 -3.64
CA VAL A 50 -55.50 18.08 -3.82
C VAL A 50 -55.71 17.37 -5.19
N ALA A 51 -54.61 16.86 -5.77
CA ALA A 51 -54.39 15.46 -6.23
C ALA A 51 -53.38 15.34 -7.40
N THR A 52 -52.80 14.14 -7.47
CA THR A 52 -51.71 13.53 -8.25
C THR A 52 -51.81 13.42 -9.78
N GLU A 53 -50.62 13.17 -10.39
CA GLU A 53 -50.30 12.50 -11.69
C GLU A 53 -50.45 13.31 -13.01
N PRO A 54 -49.84 12.94 -14.19
CA PRO A 54 -49.43 11.58 -14.62
C PRO A 54 -48.13 11.41 -15.48
N GLU A 55 -47.80 10.13 -15.75
CA GLU A 55 -46.89 9.59 -16.79
C GLU A 55 -47.34 9.87 -18.24
N PRO A 56 -46.43 9.79 -19.25
CA PRO A 56 -46.81 9.85 -20.66
C PRO A 56 -46.80 8.49 -21.40
N GLN A 57 -47.83 8.32 -22.24
CA GLN A 57 -48.15 7.17 -23.10
C GLN A 57 -47.39 7.17 -24.45
N LEU A 58 -47.21 5.95 -25.02
CA LEU A 58 -46.80 5.65 -26.40
C LEU A 58 -48.01 5.42 -27.32
N PRO A 59 -47.87 5.58 -28.67
CA PRO A 59 -48.98 5.37 -29.62
C PRO A 59 -48.96 3.98 -30.32
N PRO A 60 -50.04 3.60 -31.05
CA PRO A 60 -50.41 2.19 -31.27
C PRO A 60 -50.40 1.65 -32.73
N GLY A 61 -50.39 0.31 -32.85
CA GLY A 61 -51.32 -0.47 -33.70
C GLY A 61 -50.79 -1.23 -34.94
N SER A 62 -50.85 -2.59 -34.93
CA SER A 62 -51.67 -3.40 -35.87
C SER A 62 -51.52 -4.94 -35.71
N SER A 63 -52.64 -5.57 -35.33
CA SER A 63 -53.22 -6.93 -35.52
C SER A 63 -52.51 -8.14 -36.19
N GLY A 64 -52.81 -9.32 -35.61
CA GLY A 64 -52.95 -10.66 -36.23
C GLY A 64 -52.18 -11.73 -35.43
N GLY A 65 -52.70 -12.81 -34.82
CA GLY A 65 -53.95 -13.56 -34.95
C GLY A 65 -53.61 -15.01 -35.30
N LEU A 66 -53.76 -15.97 -34.36
CA LEU A 66 -54.26 -17.37 -34.51
C LEU A 66 -53.66 -18.41 -33.52
N ARG A 67 -54.57 -18.97 -32.71
CA ARG A 67 -54.77 -20.40 -32.31
C ARG A 67 -53.66 -21.20 -31.61
N GLY A 68 -53.97 -21.66 -30.39
CA GLY A 68 -53.48 -22.92 -29.78
C GLY A 68 -54.14 -24.17 -30.40
N PRO A 69 -54.01 -25.40 -29.83
CA PRO A 69 -54.09 -25.68 -28.39
C PRO A 69 -53.16 -26.79 -27.81
N ALA A 70 -53.23 -26.92 -26.47
CA ALA A 70 -53.11 -28.07 -25.54
C ALA A 70 -52.67 -29.47 -26.05
N GLY A 71 -52.05 -30.35 -25.26
CA GLY A 71 -51.75 -30.36 -23.83
C GLY A 71 -51.32 -31.76 -23.33
N HIS A 72 -51.07 -31.83 -22.02
CA HIS A 72 -51.13 -32.98 -21.07
C HIS A 72 -50.14 -34.14 -21.15
N GLY A 73 -49.66 -34.54 -19.96
CA GLY A 73 -49.09 -35.86 -19.69
C GLY A 73 -48.18 -35.92 -18.46
N SER A 74 -48.75 -36.24 -17.30
CA SER A 74 -48.13 -36.52 -16.00
C SER A 74 -47.99 -38.03 -15.72
N GLY A 75 -47.10 -38.42 -14.78
CA GLY A 75 -47.04 -39.74 -14.11
C GLY A 75 -45.63 -40.36 -14.18
N ASP A 76 -44.85 -40.39 -13.09
CA ASP A 76 -44.75 -41.48 -12.06
C ASP A 76 -44.17 -42.78 -12.69
N ASP A 77 -43.22 -43.55 -12.14
CA ASP A 77 -42.86 -43.84 -10.76
C ASP A 77 -41.55 -44.69 -10.75
N HIS A 78 -41.01 -44.94 -9.54
CA HIS A 78 -40.12 -46.06 -9.11
C HIS A 78 -38.75 -45.72 -8.48
N GLN A 79 -38.73 -45.94 -7.16
CA GLN A 79 -37.59 -46.26 -6.29
C GLN A 79 -37.01 -47.66 -6.59
N ALA A 80 -35.71 -47.87 -6.33
CA ALA A 80 -35.19 -48.94 -5.47
C ALA A 80 -33.65 -48.88 -5.31
N GLU A 81 -33.21 -49.04 -4.07
CA GLU A 81 -31.83 -49.22 -3.62
C GLU A 81 -31.24 -50.59 -4.03
N THR A 82 -29.91 -50.70 -4.16
CA THR A 82 -29.07 -51.78 -3.58
C THR A 82 -27.58 -51.63 -3.95
N THR A 83 -26.75 -51.45 -2.92
CA THR A 83 -25.30 -51.77 -2.81
C THR A 83 -25.11 -53.31 -2.69
N PRO A 84 -23.90 -53.90 -2.52
CA PRO A 84 -22.49 -53.43 -2.60
C PRO A 84 -21.53 -54.38 -3.37
N TRP A 85 -20.26 -54.01 -3.62
CA TRP A 85 -19.10 -54.93 -3.64
C TRP A 85 -17.76 -54.20 -3.44
N GLN A 86 -16.81 -54.90 -2.83
CA GLN A 86 -15.55 -54.46 -2.22
C GLN A 86 -14.33 -54.49 -3.16
N ALA A 87 -13.37 -53.61 -2.83
CA ALA A 87 -11.89 -53.71 -2.81
C ALA A 87 -11.11 -54.70 -3.71
N LEU A 88 -10.02 -54.15 -4.29
CA LEU A 88 -8.63 -54.65 -4.54
C LEU A 88 -8.11 -53.82 -5.74
N GLY A 89 -6.90 -53.27 -5.87
CA GLY A 89 -5.62 -53.39 -5.19
C GLY A 89 -4.53 -53.13 -6.25
N ALA A 90 -3.49 -52.36 -5.89
CA ALA A 90 -2.16 -52.26 -6.53
C ALA A 90 -2.02 -51.78 -8.00
N GLY A 91 -1.05 -50.88 -8.22
CA GLY A 91 -0.54 -50.56 -9.56
C GLY A 91 0.38 -49.34 -9.60
N ASP A 92 1.64 -49.52 -9.20
CA ASP A 92 2.78 -48.72 -9.69
C ASP A 92 2.84 -48.77 -11.23
N PRO A 93 3.47 -47.76 -11.87
CA PRO A 93 4.60 -48.16 -12.72
C PRO A 93 5.80 -47.22 -12.67
N ALA A 94 6.98 -47.83 -12.55
CA ALA A 94 8.24 -47.38 -13.16
C ALA A 94 8.02 -47.10 -14.66
N GLY A 95 8.61 -46.10 -15.31
CA GLY A 95 10.03 -45.77 -15.38
C GLY A 95 10.55 -46.09 -16.78
N ILE A 96 10.97 -45.08 -17.55
CA ILE A 96 11.90 -45.23 -18.68
C ILE A 96 12.83 -44.03 -18.65
N GLY A 97 14.11 -44.29 -18.37
CA GLY A 97 15.21 -43.36 -18.56
C GLY A 97 15.98 -43.68 -19.85
N VAL A 98 16.77 -42.71 -20.31
CA VAL A 98 18.02 -42.97 -21.05
C VAL A 98 19.07 -41.94 -20.61
N ALA A 99 20.23 -42.47 -20.23
CA ALA A 99 21.50 -41.85 -19.86
C ALA A 99 22.13 -41.03 -21.02
N GLY A 100 23.18 -40.24 -20.89
CA GLY A 100 24.17 -39.98 -19.85
C GLY A 100 25.48 -39.51 -20.52
N ALA A 101 26.34 -38.80 -19.80
CA ALA A 101 27.80 -38.77 -20.03
C ALA A 101 28.50 -38.10 -18.84
N ALA A 102 29.47 -38.82 -18.27
CA ALA A 102 30.28 -38.46 -17.11
C ALA A 102 31.65 -37.91 -17.51
N ALA A 103 32.30 -37.18 -16.60
CA ALA A 103 33.77 -37.13 -16.51
C ALA A 103 34.19 -36.78 -15.07
N ALA A 104 35.26 -37.44 -14.62
CA ALA A 104 35.68 -37.61 -13.24
C ALA A 104 36.82 -36.66 -12.78
N GLU A 105 37.05 -36.76 -11.47
CA GLU A 105 38.05 -36.19 -10.56
C GLU A 105 39.48 -35.89 -11.07
N ALA A 106 40.11 -34.87 -10.44
CA ALA A 106 41.49 -34.96 -9.97
C ALA A 106 41.78 -33.95 -8.84
N ALA A 107 42.37 -34.45 -7.75
CA ALA A 107 42.88 -33.71 -6.60
C ALA A 107 44.29 -33.16 -6.86
N PHE A 108 44.67 -32.04 -6.22
CA PHE A 108 46.08 -31.75 -5.96
C PHE A 108 46.28 -30.85 -4.72
N VAL A 109 47.19 -31.29 -3.86
CA VAL A 109 47.80 -30.59 -2.72
C VAL A 109 49.25 -30.27 -3.11
N PRO A 110 49.83 -29.15 -2.64
CA PRO A 110 51.15 -29.31 -2.01
C PRO A 110 51.38 -28.41 -0.78
N GLN A 111 52.06 -28.99 0.21
CA GLN A 111 52.98 -28.34 1.16
C GLN A 111 54.42 -28.70 0.73
N PRO A 112 55.49 -27.92 1.05
CA PRO A 112 56.13 -28.05 2.38
C PRO A 112 56.95 -26.85 2.95
N ALA A 113 57.22 -26.97 4.27
CA ALA A 113 58.46 -26.67 5.03
C ALA A 113 58.86 -25.23 5.50
N ALA A 114 58.59 -24.99 6.80
CA ALA A 114 59.48 -24.64 7.93
C ALA A 114 60.75 -23.73 7.82
N ALA A 115 60.66 -22.60 8.55
CA ALA A 115 61.50 -22.10 9.68
C ALA A 115 63.00 -21.74 9.53
N VAL A 116 63.35 -20.45 9.80
CA VAL A 116 64.47 -19.95 10.65
C VAL A 116 64.18 -18.47 11.07
N GLY A 117 64.35 -18.07 12.34
CA GLY A 117 64.44 -16.66 12.82
C GLY A 117 65.84 -16.36 13.39
N PRO A 118 66.11 -15.35 14.25
CA PRO A 118 65.52 -14.01 14.50
C PRO A 118 66.59 -12.87 14.58
N ALA A 119 66.18 -11.58 14.72
CA ALA A 119 66.89 -10.43 15.36
C ALA A 119 66.14 -9.12 15.00
N ALA A 120 65.60 -8.26 15.87
CA ALA A 120 66.12 -7.47 17.01
C ALA A 120 66.04 -5.96 16.70
N GLY A 121 65.42 -5.15 17.59
CA GLY A 121 65.79 -3.73 17.78
C GLY A 121 64.69 -2.65 17.83
N GLY A 122 64.31 -2.23 19.05
CA GLY A 122 63.94 -0.84 19.47
C GLY A 122 62.57 -0.27 19.07
N ALA A 123 61.52 -0.21 19.91
CA ALA A 123 61.29 0.48 21.20
C ALA A 123 61.13 2.01 21.13
N THR A 124 59.89 2.50 21.39
CA THR A 124 59.61 3.67 22.27
C THR A 124 58.16 3.63 22.79
N VAL A 125 58.03 3.72 24.12
CA VAL A 125 56.87 3.62 25.05
C VAL A 125 56.54 5.09 25.48
N PRO A 126 55.34 5.54 25.96
CA PRO A 126 54.62 5.01 27.14
C PRO A 126 53.06 5.19 27.15
N ARG A 127 52.24 4.72 28.11
CA ARG A 127 52.40 4.48 29.55
C ARG A 127 51.19 3.66 30.05
N GLN A 128 51.46 2.57 30.76
CA GLN A 128 50.47 1.79 31.51
C GLN A 128 50.30 2.44 32.90
N LYS A 129 49.09 2.41 33.46
CA LYS A 129 48.88 2.52 34.90
C LYS A 129 47.98 1.37 35.34
N ASP A 130 48.61 0.36 35.92
CA ASP A 130 47.95 -0.75 36.58
C ASP A 130 47.17 -0.27 37.80
N GLY A 131 46.02 -0.90 37.99
CA GLY A 131 45.16 -0.73 39.16
C GLY A 131 44.24 -1.93 39.27
N THR A 132 44.80 -3.09 39.64
CA THR A 132 44.01 -4.23 40.08
C THR A 132 43.23 -3.86 41.35
N LEU A 133 41.92 -3.73 41.23
CA LEU A 133 41.00 -3.72 42.36
C LEU A 133 40.10 -4.95 42.31
N ARG A 134 40.11 -5.63 43.46
CA ARG A 134 39.51 -6.91 43.76
C ARG A 134 38.00 -6.96 43.46
N SER A 135 37.55 -8.16 43.11
CA SER A 135 36.16 -8.62 43.18
C SER A 135 35.44 -8.06 44.41
N ARG A 136 34.42 -7.23 44.15
CA ARG A 136 33.31 -6.99 45.06
C ARG A 136 32.08 -7.64 44.45
N VAL A 137 31.68 -8.77 45.01
CA VAL A 137 30.27 -9.17 45.01
C VAL A 137 29.52 -8.09 45.77
N GLY A 138 28.67 -7.34 45.07
CA GLY A 138 28.00 -6.16 45.63
C GLY A 138 26.76 -5.79 44.83
N SER A 139 25.62 -6.24 45.36
CA SER A 139 24.25 -5.74 45.21
C SER A 139 23.78 -5.25 43.84
N ALA A 140 22.83 -6.00 43.29
CA ALA A 140 21.78 -5.44 42.44
C ALA A 140 21.22 -4.15 43.07
N GLY A 141 21.21 -3.06 42.29
CA GLY A 141 20.50 -1.84 42.65
C GLY A 141 20.72 -0.71 41.63
N PRO A 142 19.81 0.27 41.57
CA PRO A 142 18.38 0.10 41.33
C PRO A 142 18.14 -0.08 39.82
N ALA A 143 17.19 -0.95 39.46
CA ALA A 143 16.64 -0.99 38.12
C ALA A 143 16.16 0.42 37.74
N GLY A 144 16.69 0.97 36.65
CA GLY A 144 15.99 2.04 35.94
C GLY A 144 14.56 1.59 35.63
N PRO A 145 13.63 2.51 35.27
CA PRO A 145 12.28 2.12 34.92
C PRO A 145 12.32 0.96 33.92
N GLU A 146 11.47 -0.06 34.11
CA GLU A 146 11.45 -1.22 33.21
C GLU A 146 11.46 -0.70 31.76
N PRO A 147 12.29 -1.23 30.84
CA PRO A 147 12.47 -0.63 29.53
C PRO A 147 11.17 -0.50 28.70
N ALA A 148 10.13 -1.27 29.04
CA ALA A 148 8.79 -1.15 28.48
C ALA A 148 8.01 0.11 28.94
N MET A 149 8.38 0.68 30.09
CA MET A 149 7.83 1.92 30.67
C MET A 149 8.60 3.19 30.26
N LEU A 150 9.76 3.07 29.61
CA LEU A 150 10.48 4.21 29.06
C LEU A 150 9.60 4.93 28.00
N PRO A 151 9.79 6.24 27.77
CA PRO A 151 9.10 6.95 26.69
C PRO A 151 9.23 6.23 25.34
N ASP A 152 8.18 6.26 24.52
CA ASP A 152 8.22 5.70 23.17
C ASP A 152 9.21 6.52 22.31
N LEU A 153 10.23 5.87 21.76
CA LEU A 153 11.24 6.57 20.94
C LEU A 153 10.65 7.05 19.61
N LEU A 154 9.50 6.54 19.19
CA LEU A 154 8.77 7.10 18.06
C LEU A 154 8.37 8.56 18.31
N ASP A 155 8.15 8.94 19.57
CA ASP A 155 7.82 10.30 20.01
C ASP A 155 9.07 11.16 20.29
N HIS A 156 10.27 10.63 20.08
CA HIS A 156 11.50 11.36 20.36
C HIS A 156 11.60 12.63 19.48
N PRO A 157 12.00 13.80 20.03
CA PRO A 157 12.02 15.06 19.28
C PRO A 157 13.03 15.07 18.12
N ASP A 158 14.15 14.35 18.27
CA ASP A 158 15.06 14.08 17.14
C ASP A 158 14.39 13.13 16.13
N PRO A 159 14.15 13.58 14.88
CA PRO A 159 13.54 12.75 13.84
C PRO A 159 14.37 11.51 13.49
N ALA A 160 15.70 11.54 13.64
CA ALA A 160 16.56 10.40 13.33
C ALA A 160 16.31 9.25 14.32
N LEU A 161 16.23 9.56 15.61
CA LEU A 161 15.91 8.58 16.64
C LEU A 161 14.49 8.00 16.50
N ALA A 162 13.52 8.82 16.08
CA ALA A 162 12.17 8.33 15.78
C ALA A 162 12.13 7.41 14.56
N ALA A 163 12.89 7.73 13.50
CA ALA A 163 13.02 6.90 12.31
C ALA A 163 13.71 5.57 12.60
N GLU A 164 14.80 5.58 13.38
CA GLU A 164 15.49 4.39 13.85
C GLU A 164 14.56 3.47 14.66
N ALA A 165 13.81 4.04 15.61
CA ALA A 165 12.85 3.27 16.40
C ALA A 165 11.78 2.60 15.52
N ALA A 166 11.23 3.33 14.55
CA ALA A 166 10.25 2.79 13.61
C ALA A 166 10.84 1.65 12.75
N ALA A 167 12.06 1.81 12.25
CA ALA A 167 12.74 0.81 11.42
C ALA A 167 13.09 -0.45 12.22
N VAL A 168 13.63 -0.30 13.44
CA VAL A 168 13.91 -1.42 14.35
C VAL A 168 12.63 -2.19 14.67
N GLU A 169 11.53 -1.50 14.99
CA GLU A 169 10.25 -2.17 15.25
C GLU A 169 9.75 -2.96 14.01
N ASN A 170 9.88 -2.41 12.80
CA ASN A 170 9.48 -3.12 11.58
C ASN A 170 10.32 -4.38 11.34
N LEU A 171 11.64 -4.30 11.51
CA LEU A 171 12.55 -5.44 11.39
C LEU A 171 12.21 -6.53 12.42
N LEU A 172 12.00 -6.15 13.68
CA LEU A 172 11.63 -7.08 14.75
C LEU A 172 10.25 -7.72 14.48
N ARG A 173 9.24 -6.96 14.06
CA ARG A 173 7.92 -7.51 13.71
C ARG A 173 8.02 -8.50 12.56
N CYS A 174 8.77 -8.17 11.51
CA CYS A 174 9.04 -9.09 10.41
C CYS A 174 9.70 -10.37 10.93
N TRP A 175 10.81 -10.25 11.68
CA TRP A 175 11.55 -11.40 12.18
C TRP A 175 10.71 -12.30 13.10
N VAL A 176 10.02 -11.70 14.07
CA VAL A 176 9.17 -12.41 15.04
C VAL A 176 8.06 -13.17 14.33
N ARG A 177 7.35 -12.51 13.41
CA ARG A 177 6.26 -13.14 12.65
C ARG A 177 6.77 -14.24 11.71
N GLU A 178 7.84 -13.97 10.98
CA GLU A 178 8.31 -14.84 9.90
C GLU A 178 9.08 -16.07 10.43
N ASN A 179 9.57 -16.03 11.66
CA ASN A 179 10.19 -17.16 12.36
C ASN A 179 9.28 -17.80 13.42
N GLY A 180 8.01 -17.39 13.50
CA GLY A 180 7.05 -17.98 14.46
C GLY A 180 7.44 -17.82 15.92
N ILE A 181 8.11 -16.71 16.28
CA ILE A 181 8.57 -16.46 17.64
C ILE A 181 7.36 -16.11 18.52
N GLY A 182 7.12 -16.94 19.55
CA GLY A 182 6.04 -16.77 20.50
C GLY A 182 6.26 -15.65 21.52
N ARG A 183 5.22 -15.39 22.31
CA ARG A 183 5.30 -14.46 23.44
C ARG A 183 6.36 -14.98 24.44
N PRO A 184 7.13 -14.10 25.10
CA PRO A 184 8.06 -14.53 26.14
C PRO A 184 7.32 -15.27 27.27
N ASP A 185 7.82 -16.45 27.64
CA ASP A 185 7.31 -17.22 28.76
C ASP A 185 7.72 -16.57 30.09
N GLY A 186 6.74 -16.28 30.95
CA GLY A 186 6.99 -15.74 32.29
C GLY A 186 6.05 -14.60 32.68
N PRO A 187 6.33 -13.93 33.82
CA PRO A 187 5.51 -12.82 34.28
C PRO A 187 5.53 -11.65 33.29
N VAL A 188 4.55 -10.76 33.43
CA VAL A 188 4.57 -9.47 32.71
C VAL A 188 5.88 -8.75 33.03
N GLY A 189 6.56 -8.24 31.99
CA GLY A 189 7.89 -7.63 32.11
C GLY A 189 9.04 -8.53 31.62
N THR A 190 8.81 -9.84 31.42
CA THR A 190 9.82 -10.73 30.81
C THR A 190 10.25 -10.21 29.43
N LEU A 191 11.55 -10.07 29.24
CA LEU A 191 12.14 -9.65 27.97
C LEU A 191 11.98 -10.74 26.91
N LEU A 192 11.66 -10.34 25.69
CA LEU A 192 11.76 -11.20 24.52
C LEU A 192 13.23 -11.47 24.24
N ARG A 193 13.58 -12.75 24.22
CA ARG A 193 14.92 -13.25 23.97
C ARG A 193 14.95 -13.87 22.58
N ILE A 194 15.74 -13.31 21.66
CA ILE A 194 15.88 -13.80 20.28
C ILE A 194 17.32 -14.30 20.10
N PRO A 195 17.55 -15.63 20.12
CA PRO A 195 18.85 -16.21 19.81
C PRO A 195 19.22 -15.97 18.34
N LEU A 196 20.47 -15.59 18.09
CA LEU A 196 21.06 -15.40 16.76
C LEU A 196 22.29 -16.32 16.64
N PRO A 197 22.10 -17.64 16.42
CA PRO A 197 23.18 -18.62 16.46
C PRO A 197 24.25 -18.39 15.39
N ALA A 198 23.90 -17.95 14.17
CA ALA A 198 24.92 -17.69 13.13
C ALA A 198 25.84 -16.51 13.51
N SER A 199 25.34 -15.60 14.34
CA SER A 199 26.04 -14.44 14.89
C SER A 199 26.65 -14.69 16.27
N GLY A 200 26.40 -15.86 16.88
CA GLY A 200 26.93 -16.22 18.19
C GLY A 200 26.46 -15.32 19.34
N THR A 201 25.27 -14.72 19.22
CA THR A 201 24.76 -13.75 20.19
C THR A 201 23.25 -13.90 20.42
N THR A 202 22.71 -13.16 21.38
CA THR A 202 21.29 -13.14 21.73
C THR A 202 20.82 -11.70 21.88
N LEU A 203 19.66 -11.38 21.33
CA LEU A 203 19.00 -10.10 21.54
C LEU A 203 18.02 -10.18 22.71
N LEU A 204 17.99 -9.13 23.53
CA LEU A 204 17.01 -8.88 24.57
C LEU A 204 16.17 -7.65 24.19
N ILE A 205 14.85 -7.82 24.16
CA ILE A 205 13.90 -6.79 23.74
C ILE A 205 12.77 -6.69 24.77
N ALA A 206 12.52 -5.51 25.34
CA ALA A 206 11.32 -5.35 26.16
C ALA A 206 10.08 -5.19 25.27
N VAL A 207 9.02 -5.91 25.59
CA VAL A 207 7.76 -5.86 24.84
C VAL A 207 6.85 -4.80 25.48
N ARG A 208 6.56 -3.73 24.73
CA ARG A 208 5.61 -2.68 25.14
C ARG A 208 4.16 -3.11 24.93
N TYR A 209 3.93 -3.90 23.88
CA TYR A 209 2.63 -4.44 23.53
C TYR A 209 2.80 -5.73 22.74
N TRP A 210 2.16 -6.82 23.18
CA TRP A 210 2.14 -8.08 22.46
C TRP A 210 0.79 -8.24 21.75
N SER A 211 0.80 -8.22 20.42
CA SER A 211 -0.40 -8.30 19.59
C SER A 211 -0.68 -9.73 19.14
N PRO A 212 -1.90 -10.28 19.35
CA PRO A 212 -2.34 -11.53 18.73
C PRO A 212 -2.31 -11.50 17.19
N THR A 213 -2.40 -10.32 16.58
CA THR A 213 -2.42 -10.14 15.12
C THR A 213 -1.06 -9.74 14.53
N GLY A 214 0.01 -9.75 15.35
CA GLY A 214 1.38 -9.50 14.90
C GLY A 214 1.82 -8.03 14.93
N TRP A 215 0.95 -7.10 15.34
CA TRP A 215 1.28 -5.67 15.44
C TRP A 215 1.93 -5.31 16.79
N HIS A 216 2.99 -6.04 17.13
CA HIS A 216 3.72 -5.88 18.40
C HIS A 216 4.34 -4.47 18.52
N ARG A 217 4.46 -3.95 19.75
CA ARG A 217 5.29 -2.78 20.06
C ARG A 217 6.50 -3.20 20.88
N PHE A 218 7.68 -2.83 20.42
CA PHE A 218 8.94 -3.19 21.06
C PHE A 218 9.66 -1.95 21.61
N ALA A 219 10.39 -2.12 22.70
CA ALA A 219 11.45 -1.21 23.08
C ALA A 219 12.72 -1.51 22.26
N PRO A 220 13.75 -0.65 22.30
CA PRO A 220 15.00 -0.91 21.58
C PRO A 220 15.65 -2.25 21.97
N ALA A 221 16.19 -2.96 20.97
CA ALA A 221 16.89 -4.23 21.17
C ALA A 221 18.30 -4.01 21.73
N ARG A 222 18.78 -4.93 22.57
CA ARG A 222 20.13 -4.92 23.17
C ARG A 222 20.75 -6.30 23.10
N PHE A 223 22.08 -6.41 23.10
CA PHE A 223 22.73 -7.70 23.28
C PHE A 223 22.56 -8.19 24.73
N GLU A 224 22.37 -9.50 24.88
CA GLU A 224 22.45 -10.15 26.17
C GLU A 224 23.85 -9.97 26.79
N GLY A 225 23.90 -9.61 28.08
CA GLY A 225 25.16 -9.35 28.78
C GLY A 225 25.81 -8.00 28.46
N ALA A 226 25.22 -7.17 27.60
CA ALA A 226 25.72 -5.81 27.37
C ALA A 226 25.65 -4.96 28.65
N PRO A 227 26.69 -4.15 28.96
CA PRO A 227 26.63 -3.20 30.07
C PRO A 227 25.44 -2.26 29.94
N GLY A 228 24.86 -1.81 31.06
CA GLY A 228 23.68 -0.93 31.04
C GLY A 228 23.86 0.40 30.28
N HIS A 229 25.10 0.86 30.09
CA HIS A 229 25.44 2.06 29.34
C HIS A 229 25.70 1.81 27.85
N ALA A 230 25.74 0.56 27.39
CA ALA A 230 25.90 0.26 25.97
C ALA A 230 24.70 0.83 25.19
N PRO A 231 24.88 1.34 23.97
CA PRO A 231 23.77 1.74 23.14
C PRO A 231 22.88 0.54 22.78
N ALA A 232 21.59 0.80 22.51
CA ALA A 232 20.73 -0.18 21.87
C ALA A 232 21.14 -0.37 20.40
N LEU A 233 20.67 -1.45 19.78
CA LEU A 233 20.90 -1.71 18.37
C LEU A 233 20.14 -0.71 17.51
N ASP A 234 20.83 -0.10 16.56
CA ASP A 234 20.23 0.63 15.44
C ASP A 234 19.70 -0.34 14.36
N ALA A 235 18.92 0.19 13.42
CA ALA A 235 18.27 -0.60 12.38
C ALA A 235 19.27 -1.26 11.43
N VAL A 236 20.41 -0.61 11.13
CA VAL A 236 21.43 -1.13 10.21
C VAL A 236 22.16 -2.33 10.81
N THR A 237 22.53 -2.24 12.09
CA THR A 237 23.14 -3.31 12.87
C THR A 237 22.19 -4.49 12.99
N LEU A 238 20.93 -4.22 13.34
CA LEU A 238 19.91 -5.26 13.41
C LEU A 238 19.70 -5.93 12.05
N ALA A 239 19.55 -5.16 10.96
CA ALA A 239 19.39 -5.70 9.61
C ALA A 239 20.58 -6.58 9.20
N SER A 240 21.80 -6.20 9.56
CA SER A 240 23.02 -6.99 9.28
C SER A 240 23.02 -8.32 10.03
N LEU A 241 22.59 -8.33 11.29
CA LEU A 241 22.43 -9.55 12.08
C LEU A 241 21.33 -10.45 11.52
N LEU A 242 20.15 -9.90 11.23
CA LEU A 242 19.04 -10.66 10.66
C LEU A 242 19.37 -11.20 9.27
N ALA A 243 20.11 -10.44 8.46
CA ALA A 243 20.60 -10.92 7.17
C ALA A 243 21.51 -12.13 7.33
N ARG A 244 22.40 -12.11 8.33
CA ARG A 244 23.30 -13.23 8.62
C ARG A 244 22.55 -14.46 9.14
N GLU A 245 21.50 -14.28 9.93
CA GLU A 245 20.69 -15.40 10.44
C GLU A 245 19.76 -16.00 9.38
N GLY A 246 19.24 -15.20 8.46
CA GLY A 246 18.33 -15.68 7.42
C GLY A 246 19.01 -16.32 6.23
N ASP A 247 20.35 -16.38 6.21
CA ASP A 247 21.12 -16.72 5.03
C ASP A 247 21.40 -18.23 4.87
N ASN A 248 20.73 -18.86 3.90
CA ASN A 248 21.08 -20.21 3.44
C ASN A 248 21.93 -20.19 2.14
N ALA A 249 22.30 -19.04 1.55
CA ALA A 249 22.99 -19.00 0.24
C ALA A 249 23.81 -17.73 -0.15
N GLY A 250 24.06 -16.77 0.73
CA GLY A 250 24.79 -15.51 0.48
C GLY A 250 24.03 -14.42 -0.28
N ARG A 251 22.75 -14.64 -0.64
CA ARG A 251 22.03 -13.76 -1.58
C ARG A 251 21.17 -12.75 -0.81
N GLY A 252 21.11 -11.49 -1.24
CA GLY A 252 20.18 -10.47 -0.72
C GLY A 252 20.56 -9.74 0.58
N GLY A 253 21.49 -10.26 1.41
CA GLY A 253 21.84 -9.63 2.69
C GLY A 253 22.37 -8.20 2.60
N ALA A 254 23.31 -7.93 1.68
CA ALA A 254 23.84 -6.57 1.47
C ALA A 254 22.77 -5.60 0.90
N ASP A 255 21.89 -6.09 0.03
CA ASP A 255 20.76 -5.31 -0.51
C ASP A 255 19.78 -4.93 0.61
N LEU A 256 19.42 -5.86 1.50
CA LEU A 256 18.60 -5.58 2.68
C LEU A 256 19.22 -4.46 3.53
N VAL A 257 20.51 -4.58 3.89
CA VAL A 257 21.18 -3.61 4.75
C VAL A 257 21.21 -2.21 4.11
N GLY A 258 21.57 -2.12 2.82
CA GLY A 258 21.60 -0.86 2.10
C GLY A 258 20.23 -0.18 2.02
N ARG A 259 19.17 -0.97 1.78
CA ARG A 259 17.79 -0.48 1.70
C ARG A 259 17.23 -0.08 3.06
N VAL A 260 17.55 -0.80 4.13
CA VAL A 260 17.19 -0.39 5.50
C VAL A 260 17.83 0.96 5.83
N ALA A 261 19.12 1.13 5.55
CA ALA A 261 19.81 2.40 5.76
C ALA A 261 19.17 3.56 4.97
N ASP A 262 18.83 3.33 3.70
CA ASP A 262 18.10 4.31 2.88
C ASP A 262 16.70 4.61 3.43
N SER A 263 15.95 3.59 3.84
CA SER A 263 14.61 3.75 4.44
C SER A 263 14.64 4.58 5.72
N VAL A 264 15.64 4.38 6.60
CA VAL A 264 15.82 5.18 7.82
C VAL A 264 16.10 6.64 7.48
N ARG A 265 17.02 6.88 6.54
CA ARG A 265 17.37 8.25 6.10
C ARG A 265 16.16 8.98 5.52
N ARG A 266 15.40 8.33 4.63
CA ARG A 266 14.18 8.92 4.06
C ARG A 266 13.12 9.19 5.12
N THR A 267 12.90 8.25 6.04
CA THR A 267 11.93 8.41 7.14
C THR A 267 12.32 9.55 8.08
N THR A 268 13.61 9.73 8.35
CA THR A 268 14.14 10.87 9.12
C THR A 268 13.75 12.20 8.47
N GLU A 269 13.98 12.34 7.16
CA GLU A 269 13.61 13.54 6.41
C GLU A 269 12.10 13.80 6.43
N PHE A 270 11.28 12.75 6.29
CA PHE A 270 9.82 12.89 6.31
C PHE A 270 9.30 13.33 7.67
N ILE A 271 9.82 12.75 8.75
CA ILE A 271 9.43 13.14 10.12
C ILE A 271 9.87 14.57 10.39
N ALA A 272 11.10 14.95 10.01
CA ALA A 272 11.62 16.30 10.18
C ALA A 272 10.74 17.34 9.46
N ASP A 273 10.48 17.12 8.17
CA ASP A 273 9.65 18.01 7.34
C ASP A 273 8.24 18.14 7.90
N ARG A 274 7.60 17.02 8.30
CA ARG A 274 6.22 17.01 8.80
C ARG A 274 6.07 17.54 10.21
N ARG A 275 7.15 17.59 11.01
CA ARG A 275 7.17 18.31 12.30
C ARG A 275 7.33 19.81 12.10
N GLU A 276 8.19 20.22 11.17
CA GLU A 276 8.44 21.63 10.84
C GLU A 276 7.25 22.27 10.11
N ARG A 277 6.63 21.53 9.18
CA ARG A 277 5.49 21.93 8.35
C ARG A 277 4.34 20.93 8.51
N PRO A 278 3.62 20.95 9.65
CA PRO A 278 2.61 19.95 9.96
C PRO A 278 1.30 20.13 9.17
N THR A 279 1.03 21.34 8.68
CA THR A 279 -0.11 21.65 7.81
C THR A 279 0.26 21.38 6.34
N PRO A 280 -0.56 20.64 5.57
CA PRO A 280 -0.35 20.50 4.13
C PRO A 280 -0.41 21.87 3.41
N PRO A 281 0.39 22.08 2.35
CA PRO A 281 0.29 23.29 1.53
C PRO A 281 -0.93 23.24 0.59
N GLU A 282 -1.38 24.37 0.06
CA GLU A 282 -2.32 24.36 -1.07
C GLU A 282 -1.62 23.88 -2.36
N PRO A 283 -2.31 23.16 -3.27
CA PRO A 283 -3.72 22.76 -3.22
C PRO A 283 -3.98 21.45 -2.42
N VAL A 284 -2.96 20.86 -1.79
CA VAL A 284 -3.10 19.60 -1.05
C VAL A 284 -4.07 19.73 0.12
N ALA A 285 -4.00 20.84 0.87
CA ALA A 285 -4.88 21.10 2.02
C ALA A 285 -6.36 21.13 1.63
N GLY A 286 -6.70 21.61 0.43
CA GLY A 286 -8.06 21.61 -0.09
C GLY A 286 -8.60 20.26 -0.57
N ASP A 287 -7.77 19.22 -0.68
CA ASP A 287 -8.12 17.90 -1.21
C ASP A 287 -7.87 16.78 -0.17
N LEU A 288 -8.96 16.28 0.44
CA LEU A 288 -8.90 15.30 1.53
C LEU A 288 -8.35 13.94 1.09
N PHE A 289 -8.65 13.51 -0.13
CA PHE A 289 -8.09 12.29 -0.69
C PHE A 289 -6.57 12.42 -0.86
N LEU A 290 -6.10 13.53 -1.44
CA LEU A 290 -4.67 13.75 -1.64
C LEU A 290 -3.92 13.89 -0.31
N THR A 291 -4.48 14.64 0.64
CA THR A 291 -3.92 14.76 2.00
C THR A 291 -3.77 13.39 2.68
N ALA A 292 -4.73 12.49 2.47
CA ALA A 292 -4.67 11.13 2.98
C ALA A 292 -3.61 10.27 2.27
N GLU A 293 -3.51 10.35 0.95
CA GLU A 293 -2.47 9.64 0.19
C GLU A 293 -1.05 10.05 0.57
N GLN A 294 -0.88 11.31 0.97
CA GLN A 294 0.40 11.89 1.37
C GLN A 294 0.72 11.74 2.87
N SER A 295 -0.12 11.03 3.64
CA SER A 295 0.06 10.90 5.09
C SER A 295 0.73 9.62 5.58
N LEU A 296 1.14 8.71 4.70
CA LEU A 296 1.76 7.43 5.07
C LEU A 296 3.28 7.60 5.24
N LEU A 297 3.73 8.19 6.35
CA LEU A 297 5.16 8.53 6.56
C LEU A 297 6.05 7.33 6.86
N LEU A 298 5.56 6.35 7.62
CA LEU A 298 6.34 5.20 8.09
C LEU A 298 6.24 3.98 7.16
N GLY A 299 5.22 3.95 6.30
CA GLY A 299 5.00 2.88 5.33
C GLY A 299 4.44 1.61 5.96
N HIS A 300 4.67 0.46 5.33
CA HIS A 300 4.09 -0.81 5.78
C HIS A 300 4.79 -1.28 7.08
N PRO A 301 4.06 -1.54 8.18
CA PRO A 301 4.63 -1.89 9.49
C PRO A 301 5.25 -3.29 9.59
N LEU A 302 5.23 -4.04 8.50
CA LEU A 302 5.60 -5.45 8.39
C LEU A 302 6.39 -5.67 7.09
N GLN A 303 7.21 -4.69 6.75
CA GLN A 303 8.18 -4.67 5.66
C GLN A 303 9.48 -4.11 6.24
N PRO A 304 10.66 -4.76 6.07
CA PRO A 304 11.96 -4.27 6.54
C PRO A 304 12.33 -2.83 6.13
N ASP A 305 12.02 -2.44 4.90
CA ASP A 305 12.56 -1.23 4.25
C ASP A 305 11.46 -0.39 3.57
N PRO A 306 10.36 -0.07 4.27
CA PRO A 306 9.12 0.38 3.64
C PRO A 306 9.23 1.73 2.93
N LYS A 307 10.27 2.51 3.22
CA LYS A 307 10.54 3.84 2.66
C LYS A 307 11.82 3.93 1.86
N SER A 308 12.47 2.79 1.57
CA SER A 308 13.58 2.78 0.63
C SER A 308 13.12 3.24 -0.76
N ARG A 309 13.92 4.13 -1.34
CA ARG A 309 13.79 4.74 -2.68
C ARG A 309 15.13 4.67 -3.43
N GLU A 310 15.89 3.60 -3.19
CA GLU A 310 17.16 3.37 -3.86
C GLU A 310 17.02 3.56 -5.38
N GLY A 311 17.82 4.47 -5.93
CA GLY A 311 17.75 4.92 -7.33
C GLY A 311 17.30 6.37 -7.51
N LEU A 312 16.72 7.01 -6.49
CA LEU A 312 16.53 8.46 -6.47
C LEU A 312 17.81 9.18 -6.01
N SER A 313 18.15 10.29 -6.67
CA SER A 313 19.12 11.24 -6.12
C SER A 313 18.50 12.12 -5.03
N GLU A 314 19.32 12.76 -4.20
CA GLU A 314 18.84 13.65 -3.13
C GLU A 314 17.94 14.78 -3.63
N ALA A 315 18.24 15.34 -4.81
CA ALA A 315 17.42 16.38 -5.43
C ALA A 315 16.04 15.87 -5.89
N GLU A 316 15.91 14.57 -6.14
CA GLU A 316 14.70 13.92 -6.64
C GLU A 316 13.76 13.45 -5.52
N VAL A 317 14.27 13.27 -4.30
CA VAL A 317 13.45 12.76 -3.20
C VAL A 317 12.31 13.69 -2.85
N ARG A 318 12.56 15.00 -2.72
CA ARG A 318 11.52 15.97 -2.37
C ARG A 318 10.37 16.02 -3.38
N PRO A 319 10.59 16.27 -4.68
CA PRO A 319 9.49 16.38 -5.64
C PRO A 319 8.72 15.05 -5.82
N TYR A 320 9.38 13.90 -5.71
CA TYR A 320 8.75 12.61 -6.00
C TYR A 320 8.17 11.90 -4.76
N SER A 321 8.39 12.42 -3.54
CA SER A 321 7.88 11.78 -2.32
C SER A 321 6.53 12.33 -1.88
N PRO A 322 5.48 11.49 -1.78
CA PRO A 322 4.18 11.92 -1.25
C PRO A 322 4.28 12.48 0.19
N GLU A 323 5.16 11.92 1.01
CA GLU A 323 5.35 12.27 2.43
C GLU A 323 5.90 13.69 2.64
N LEU A 324 6.50 14.28 1.60
CA LEU A 324 7.03 15.64 1.59
C LEU A 324 6.08 16.61 0.87
N HIS A 325 4.85 16.18 0.60
CA HIS A 325 3.90 16.87 -0.28
C HIS A 325 4.51 17.22 -1.64
N GLY A 326 5.34 16.31 -2.17
CA GLY A 326 6.01 16.48 -3.44
C GLY A 326 5.03 16.72 -4.59
N SER A 327 5.51 17.38 -5.64
CA SER A 327 4.80 17.53 -6.90
C SER A 327 5.77 17.83 -8.04
N PHE A 328 5.38 17.53 -9.27
CA PHE A 328 6.23 17.73 -10.45
C PHE A 328 5.40 17.83 -11.73
N PRO A 329 5.81 18.63 -12.74
CA PRO A 329 5.27 18.50 -14.08
C PRO A 329 5.65 17.12 -14.64
N LEU A 330 4.75 16.51 -15.42
CA LEU A 330 5.06 15.26 -16.10
C LEU A 330 6.04 15.50 -17.24
N HIS A 331 6.81 14.47 -17.57
CA HIS A 331 7.61 14.43 -18.78
C HIS A 331 6.77 13.84 -19.91
N TRP A 332 6.86 14.40 -21.10
CA TRP A 332 6.03 13.98 -22.24
C TRP A 332 6.89 13.52 -23.39
N PHE A 333 6.50 12.39 -23.99
CA PHE A 333 6.92 12.00 -25.32
C PHE A 333 5.74 12.14 -26.30
N ALA A 334 6.02 12.30 -27.59
CA ALA A 334 5.06 12.12 -28.67
C ALA A 334 5.33 10.79 -29.38
N VAL A 335 4.30 9.96 -29.53
CA VAL A 335 4.38 8.63 -30.12
C VAL A 335 3.73 8.64 -31.50
N ALA A 336 4.43 8.12 -32.51
CA ALA A 336 3.89 7.94 -33.85
C ALA A 336 2.79 6.84 -33.87
N PRO A 337 1.75 6.96 -34.72
CA PRO A 337 0.66 5.98 -34.77
C PRO A 337 1.10 4.54 -34.97
N SER A 338 2.17 4.29 -35.72
CA SER A 338 2.68 2.95 -36.01
C SER A 338 3.39 2.27 -34.83
N ALA A 339 3.78 3.02 -33.80
CA ALA A 339 4.39 2.50 -32.57
C ALA A 339 3.42 2.55 -31.36
N LEU A 340 2.25 3.15 -31.54
CA LEU A 340 1.27 3.36 -30.48
C LEU A 340 0.49 2.07 -30.18
N ALA A 341 0.61 1.59 -28.95
CA ALA A 341 -0.27 0.57 -28.41
C ALA A 341 -1.25 1.21 -27.43
N THR A 342 -2.54 0.92 -27.54
CA THR A 342 -3.55 1.49 -26.65
C THR A 342 -4.82 0.66 -26.63
N ASP A 343 -5.54 0.72 -25.52
CA ASP A 343 -6.92 0.27 -25.43
C ASP A 343 -7.71 1.22 -24.52
N SER A 344 -9.00 1.34 -24.77
CA SER A 344 -9.92 2.13 -23.95
C SER A 344 -11.33 1.55 -23.98
N ALA A 345 -11.89 1.38 -22.79
CA ALA A 345 -13.31 1.19 -22.54
C ALA A 345 -13.91 2.40 -21.80
N TRP A 346 -13.20 3.53 -21.75
CA TRP A 346 -13.69 4.77 -21.17
C TRP A 346 -14.90 5.28 -21.95
N THR A 347 -15.94 5.72 -21.24
CA THR A 347 -17.10 6.36 -21.87
C THR A 347 -17.49 7.66 -21.20
N GLU A 348 -17.87 8.65 -22.00
CA GLU A 348 -18.50 9.89 -21.54
C GLU A 348 -19.90 9.98 -22.14
N ARG A 349 -20.93 10.10 -21.30
CA ARG A 349 -22.34 10.15 -21.73
C ARG A 349 -22.70 8.98 -22.68
N GLY A 350 -22.22 7.78 -22.34
CA GLY A 350 -22.43 6.56 -23.12
C GLY A 350 -21.56 6.41 -24.38
N ARG A 351 -20.76 7.42 -24.77
CA ARG A 351 -19.91 7.35 -25.96
C ARG A 351 -18.46 6.96 -25.61
N PRO A 352 -17.84 6.01 -26.33
CA PRO A 352 -16.43 5.67 -26.15
C PRO A 352 -15.50 6.87 -26.36
N VAL A 353 -14.44 6.93 -25.56
CA VAL A 353 -13.37 7.94 -25.66
C VAL A 353 -12.03 7.22 -25.69
N SER A 354 -11.19 7.52 -26.68
CA SER A 354 -9.84 6.92 -26.78
C SER A 354 -8.90 7.48 -25.71
N ALA A 355 -7.89 6.70 -25.33
CA ALA A 355 -6.85 7.15 -24.40
C ALA A 355 -6.12 8.39 -24.93
N ALA A 356 -5.80 8.43 -26.23
CA ALA A 356 -5.19 9.58 -26.90
C ALA A 356 -6.01 10.87 -26.72
N ARG A 357 -7.34 10.80 -26.88
CA ARG A 357 -8.23 11.96 -26.70
C ARG A 357 -8.31 12.39 -25.23
N LEU A 358 -8.30 11.45 -24.29
CA LEU A 358 -8.27 11.76 -22.86
C LEU A 358 -6.97 12.49 -22.49
N LEU A 359 -5.82 11.99 -22.95
CA LEU A 359 -4.52 12.61 -22.68
C LEU A 359 -4.42 14.00 -23.30
N GLY A 360 -4.84 14.19 -24.55
CA GLY A 360 -4.84 15.52 -25.19
C GLY A 360 -5.64 16.57 -24.41
N ARG A 361 -6.70 16.17 -23.69
CA ARG A 361 -7.46 17.08 -22.81
C ARG A 361 -6.77 17.37 -21.48
N LEU A 362 -5.92 16.47 -20.99
CA LEU A 362 -5.17 16.65 -19.75
C LEU A 362 -3.99 17.62 -19.90
N VAL A 363 -3.52 17.80 -21.14
CA VAL A 363 -2.33 18.58 -21.49
C VAL A 363 -2.61 19.58 -22.63
N PRO A 364 -3.54 20.54 -22.44
CA PRO A 364 -3.86 21.49 -23.49
C PRO A 364 -2.64 22.34 -23.88
N GLY A 365 -2.51 22.61 -25.18
CA GLY A 365 -1.45 23.48 -25.72
C GLY A 365 -0.06 22.85 -25.85
N LEU A 366 0.12 21.58 -25.46
CA LEU A 366 1.37 20.87 -25.70
C LEU A 366 1.65 20.81 -27.21
N PRO A 367 2.78 21.36 -27.69
CA PRO A 367 3.16 21.24 -29.10
C PRO A 367 3.44 19.78 -29.43
N LEU A 368 2.71 19.23 -30.39
CA LEU A 368 2.84 17.84 -30.85
C LEU A 368 3.21 17.83 -32.34
N PRO A 369 4.15 16.98 -32.76
CA PRO A 369 4.32 16.66 -34.17
C PRO A 369 3.00 16.12 -34.77
N ASP A 370 2.76 16.42 -36.03
CA ASP A 370 1.51 16.07 -36.70
C ASP A 370 1.20 14.57 -36.62
N GLY A 371 -0.04 14.25 -36.23
CA GLY A 371 -0.53 12.87 -36.14
C GLY A 371 0.02 12.05 -34.96
N THR A 372 0.83 12.62 -34.08
CA THR A 372 1.37 11.91 -32.91
C THR A 372 0.43 11.98 -31.70
N THR A 373 0.62 11.03 -30.76
CA THR A 373 -0.14 10.98 -29.49
C THR A 373 0.77 11.33 -28.31
N PRO A 374 0.33 12.18 -27.36
CA PRO A 374 1.10 12.50 -26.16
C PRO A 374 1.15 11.30 -25.21
N LEU A 375 2.33 10.98 -24.70
CA LEU A 375 2.60 9.93 -23.73
C LEU A 375 3.19 10.53 -22.44
N PRO A 376 2.45 10.51 -21.32
CA PRO A 376 2.96 10.98 -20.04
C PRO A 376 3.91 9.95 -19.40
N LEU A 377 5.00 10.46 -18.83
CA LEU A 377 6.01 9.69 -18.13
C LEU A 377 6.35 10.37 -16.80
N HIS A 378 6.71 9.54 -15.81
CA HIS A 378 7.35 10.05 -14.60
C HIS A 378 8.72 10.64 -14.99
N PRO A 379 9.14 11.84 -14.52
CA PRO A 379 10.40 12.45 -14.98
C PRO A 379 11.64 11.58 -14.72
N TRP A 380 11.70 10.91 -13.56
CA TRP A 380 12.74 9.89 -13.30
C TRP A 380 12.77 8.78 -14.36
N GLN A 381 11.59 8.27 -14.75
CA GLN A 381 11.46 7.20 -15.74
C GLN A 381 11.90 7.68 -17.12
N ALA A 382 11.52 8.89 -17.53
CA ALA A 382 11.93 9.47 -18.80
C ALA A 382 13.47 9.54 -18.93
N ARG A 383 14.16 10.03 -17.89
CA ARG A 383 15.63 10.05 -17.85
C ARG A 383 16.24 8.66 -17.99
N ASP A 384 15.64 7.66 -17.33
CA ASP A 384 16.13 6.29 -17.44
C ASP A 384 15.91 5.69 -18.83
N LEU A 385 14.71 5.89 -19.38
CA LEU A 385 14.32 5.44 -20.72
C LEU A 385 15.24 5.98 -21.81
N LEU A 386 15.66 7.25 -21.74
CA LEU A 386 16.55 7.85 -22.74
C LEU A 386 17.90 7.15 -22.88
N ARG A 387 18.31 6.33 -21.90
CA ARG A 387 19.55 5.52 -21.95
C ARG A 387 19.32 4.09 -22.45
N ARG A 388 18.07 3.68 -22.67
CA ARG A 388 17.73 2.31 -23.09
C ARG A 388 17.85 2.16 -24.60
N PRO A 389 18.53 1.12 -25.12
CA PRO A 389 18.72 0.93 -26.56
C PRO A 389 17.41 0.90 -27.37
N ALA A 390 16.36 0.24 -26.85
CA ALA A 390 15.07 0.17 -27.54
C ALA A 390 14.41 1.55 -27.72
N VAL A 391 14.54 2.43 -26.72
CA VAL A 391 14.00 3.80 -26.77
C VAL A 391 14.82 4.67 -27.72
N ALA A 392 16.15 4.51 -27.71
CA ALA A 392 17.03 5.19 -28.67
C ALA A 392 16.67 4.81 -30.12
N ALA A 393 16.50 3.52 -30.40
CA ALA A 393 16.12 3.04 -31.73
C ALA A 393 14.77 3.62 -32.21
N LEU A 394 13.77 3.71 -31.33
CA LEU A 394 12.48 4.32 -31.66
C LEU A 394 12.61 5.82 -31.98
N ARG A 395 13.48 6.54 -31.26
CA ARG A 395 13.74 7.96 -31.49
C ARG A 395 14.48 8.18 -32.81
N ASP A 396 15.51 7.38 -33.08
CA ASP A 396 16.28 7.45 -34.33
C ASP A 396 15.41 7.14 -35.56
N ALA A 397 14.41 6.26 -35.40
CA ALA A 397 13.41 5.96 -36.42
C ALA A 397 12.30 7.03 -36.57
N GLY A 398 12.31 8.09 -35.74
CA GLY A 398 11.27 9.12 -35.74
C GLY A 398 9.90 8.63 -35.25
N LEU A 399 9.86 7.53 -34.50
CA LEU A 399 8.63 6.96 -33.94
C LEU A 399 8.29 7.48 -32.55
N LEU A 400 9.28 8.09 -31.89
CA LEU A 400 9.18 8.63 -30.55
C LEU A 400 9.92 9.96 -30.47
N HIS A 401 9.25 11.01 -29.98
CA HIS A 401 9.84 12.35 -29.86
C HIS A 401 9.85 12.77 -28.40
N ASP A 402 11.01 13.20 -27.90
CA ASP A 402 11.13 13.75 -26.55
C ASP A 402 10.65 15.20 -26.53
N LEU A 403 9.60 15.49 -25.76
CA LEU A 403 9.01 16.82 -25.63
C LEU A 403 9.41 17.52 -24.32
N GLY A 404 10.05 16.80 -23.39
CA GLY A 404 10.43 17.35 -22.10
C GLY A 404 9.29 17.48 -21.08
N PRO A 405 9.57 18.14 -19.95
CA PRO A 405 8.56 18.45 -18.94
C PRO A 405 7.59 19.54 -19.41
N TYR A 406 6.29 19.34 -19.19
CA TYR A 406 5.26 20.31 -19.57
C TYR A 406 4.00 20.23 -18.69
N GLY A 407 3.37 21.39 -18.49
CA GLY A 407 2.06 21.55 -17.85
C GLY A 407 2.12 21.70 -16.33
N ASP A 408 0.93 21.75 -15.73
CA ASP A 408 0.76 21.89 -14.29
C ASP A 408 1.32 20.68 -13.52
N PRO A 409 1.73 20.87 -12.25
CA PRO A 409 2.24 19.80 -11.44
C PRO A 409 1.19 18.72 -11.15
N TRP A 410 1.67 17.49 -11.10
CA TRP A 410 0.95 16.32 -10.61
C TRP A 410 1.53 15.89 -9.26
N TYR A 411 0.67 15.30 -8.42
CA TYR A 411 1.00 14.96 -7.04
C TYR A 411 1.09 13.44 -6.90
N PRO A 412 2.24 12.86 -6.51
CA PRO A 412 2.37 11.45 -6.25
C PRO A 412 1.47 11.05 -5.08
N THR A 413 0.81 9.89 -5.22
CA THR A 413 0.00 9.25 -4.18
C THR A 413 0.84 8.26 -3.38
N SER A 414 0.24 7.47 -2.48
CA SER A 414 0.99 6.55 -1.61
C SER A 414 1.76 5.45 -2.36
N SER A 415 1.46 5.22 -3.64
CA SER A 415 2.19 4.28 -4.51
C SER A 415 3.41 4.91 -5.21
N VAL A 416 3.64 6.22 -5.03
CA VAL A 416 4.63 7.07 -5.71
C VAL A 416 4.35 7.24 -7.21
N ARG A 417 4.13 6.15 -7.93
CA ARG A 417 3.96 6.14 -9.40
C ARG A 417 2.56 6.49 -9.90
N THR A 418 1.54 6.42 -9.04
CA THR A 418 0.21 6.92 -9.37
C THR A 418 0.14 8.38 -8.95
N VAL A 419 -0.16 9.25 -9.90
CA VAL A 419 -0.24 10.69 -9.68
C VAL A 419 -1.67 11.20 -9.80
N HIS A 420 -2.01 12.15 -8.93
CA HIS A 420 -3.30 12.82 -8.83
C HIS A 420 -3.13 14.30 -9.15
N ARG A 421 -4.14 14.90 -9.75
CA ARG A 421 -4.25 16.35 -9.89
C ARG A 421 -5.67 16.74 -9.46
N PRO A 422 -5.84 17.59 -8.42
CA PRO A 422 -7.16 18.03 -7.98
C PRO A 422 -8.02 18.54 -9.15
N GLY A 423 -9.27 18.08 -9.22
CA GLY A 423 -10.21 18.43 -10.30
C GLY A 423 -10.00 17.71 -11.64
N ALA A 424 -8.91 16.96 -11.83
CA ALA A 424 -8.73 16.15 -13.04
C ALA A 424 -9.68 14.94 -13.03
N PRO A 425 -10.27 14.57 -14.18
CA PRO A 425 -11.18 13.41 -14.28
C PRO A 425 -10.44 12.06 -14.19
N ALA A 426 -9.12 12.07 -14.34
CA ALA A 426 -8.28 10.88 -14.31
C ALA A 426 -7.07 11.07 -13.40
N MET A 427 -6.71 10.00 -12.69
CA MET A 427 -5.37 9.77 -12.16
C MET A 427 -4.53 9.06 -13.21
N LEU A 428 -3.20 9.25 -13.18
CA LEU A 428 -2.28 8.55 -14.08
C LEU A 428 -1.40 7.59 -13.28
N LYS A 429 -1.40 6.31 -13.62
CA LYS A 429 -0.48 5.31 -13.05
C LYS A 429 0.65 5.07 -14.04
N LEU A 430 1.78 5.68 -13.75
CA LEU A 430 2.96 5.74 -14.61
C LEU A 430 3.86 4.53 -14.36
N SER A 431 4.60 4.09 -15.37
CA SER A 431 5.71 3.16 -15.14
C SER A 431 6.85 3.86 -14.38
N LEU A 432 7.45 3.14 -13.42
CA LEU A 432 8.55 3.63 -12.60
C LEU A 432 9.51 2.48 -12.25
N GLY A 433 10.67 2.43 -12.90
CA GLY A 433 11.69 1.39 -12.74
C GLY A 433 12.42 1.37 -11.39
N LEU A 434 11.95 2.15 -10.42
CA LEU A 434 12.43 2.10 -9.03
C LEU A 434 11.90 0.87 -8.31
N ARG A 435 12.73 0.33 -7.40
CA ARG A 435 12.28 -0.71 -6.48
C ARG A 435 11.59 -0.05 -5.29
N ILE A 436 10.29 -0.24 -5.17
CA ILE A 436 9.50 0.22 -4.02
C ILE A 436 8.99 -1.02 -3.32
N THR A 437 9.43 -1.19 -2.08
CA THR A 437 9.32 -2.45 -1.33
C THR A 437 9.90 -3.61 -2.16
N ASN A 438 9.22 -4.74 -2.29
CA ASN A 438 9.76 -5.96 -2.91
C ASN A 438 9.58 -6.03 -4.43
N SER A 439 9.25 -4.93 -5.09
CA SER A 439 8.96 -4.95 -6.53
C SER A 439 9.55 -3.74 -7.24
N ARG A 440 10.06 -3.95 -8.46
CA ARG A 440 10.12 -2.86 -9.44
C ARG A 440 8.70 -2.37 -9.75
N ARG A 441 8.53 -1.11 -10.14
CA ARG A 441 7.21 -0.51 -10.37
C ARG A 441 6.99 -0.08 -11.82
N GLU A 442 7.57 -0.80 -12.77
CA GLU A 442 7.14 -0.71 -14.17
C GLU A 442 5.78 -1.38 -14.33
N ASN A 443 4.93 -0.84 -15.20
CA ASN A 443 3.67 -1.50 -15.52
C ASN A 443 3.94 -2.65 -16.50
N LEU A 444 3.23 -3.76 -16.37
CA LEU A 444 3.30 -4.86 -17.33
C LEU A 444 2.11 -4.80 -18.28
N ARG A 445 2.33 -5.10 -19.57
CA ARG A 445 1.26 -5.05 -20.60
C ARG A 445 0.03 -5.89 -20.23
N LYS A 446 0.23 -7.06 -19.62
CA LYS A 446 -0.87 -7.91 -19.13
C LYS A 446 -1.76 -7.23 -18.06
N GLU A 447 -1.18 -6.37 -17.22
CA GLU A 447 -1.91 -5.64 -16.17
C GLU A 447 -2.73 -4.48 -16.77
N LEU A 448 -2.21 -3.86 -17.84
CA LEU A 448 -2.94 -2.86 -18.61
C LEU A 448 -4.21 -3.46 -19.22
N HIS A 449 -4.09 -4.62 -19.89
CA HIS A 449 -5.24 -5.36 -20.40
C HIS A 449 -6.23 -5.71 -19.28
N ARG A 450 -5.73 -6.22 -18.13
CA ARG A 450 -6.56 -6.58 -16.98
C ARG A 450 -7.46 -5.43 -16.50
N GLY A 451 -6.93 -4.21 -16.43
CA GLY A 451 -7.69 -3.03 -16.00
C GLY A 451 -8.91 -2.77 -16.90
N VAL A 452 -8.69 -2.80 -18.22
CA VAL A 452 -9.76 -2.55 -19.21
C VAL A 452 -10.75 -3.71 -19.26
N GLU A 453 -10.27 -4.95 -19.19
CA GLU A 453 -11.11 -6.15 -19.12
C GLU A 453 -12.04 -6.12 -17.92
N VAL A 454 -11.53 -5.81 -16.73
CA VAL A 454 -12.35 -5.69 -15.52
C VAL A 454 -13.36 -4.56 -15.69
N HIS A 455 -12.97 -3.40 -16.22
CA HIS A 455 -13.92 -2.32 -16.50
C HIS A 455 -15.06 -2.77 -17.45
N ARG A 456 -14.73 -3.50 -18.52
CA ARG A 456 -15.73 -4.06 -19.46
C ARG A 456 -16.64 -5.08 -18.76
N LEU A 457 -16.06 -5.99 -17.97
CA LEU A 457 -16.82 -7.00 -17.23
C LEU A 457 -17.83 -6.35 -16.30
N LEU A 458 -17.43 -5.33 -15.55
CA LEU A 458 -18.30 -4.61 -14.62
C LEU A 458 -19.49 -3.96 -15.33
N ARG A 459 -19.31 -3.53 -16.58
CA ARG A 459 -20.37 -2.94 -17.43
C ARG A 459 -21.35 -3.95 -18.03
N THR A 460 -21.14 -5.26 -17.84
CA THR A 460 -22.09 -6.30 -18.28
C THR A 460 -23.36 -6.38 -17.42
N GLY A 461 -23.56 -5.42 -16.51
CA GLY A 461 -24.56 -5.47 -15.44
C GLY A 461 -24.02 -6.05 -14.12
N LEU A 462 -22.79 -6.58 -14.10
CA LEU A 462 -22.18 -7.12 -12.88
C LEU A 462 -22.03 -6.05 -11.78
N ALA A 463 -21.63 -4.82 -12.13
CA ALA A 463 -21.52 -3.74 -11.16
C ALA A 463 -22.88 -3.36 -10.57
N GLU A 464 -23.93 -3.29 -11.39
CA GLU A 464 -25.29 -2.99 -10.95
C GLU A 464 -25.83 -4.09 -10.02
N GLN A 465 -25.62 -5.36 -10.36
CA GLN A 465 -25.97 -6.51 -9.52
C GLN A 465 -25.30 -6.44 -8.15
N TRP A 466 -24.00 -6.13 -8.13
CA TRP A 466 -23.23 -6.02 -6.90
C TRP A 466 -23.67 -4.81 -6.04
N GLN A 467 -23.85 -3.65 -6.68
CA GLN A 467 -24.22 -2.41 -6.00
C GLN A 467 -25.66 -2.37 -5.52
N ALA A 468 -26.57 -3.17 -6.10
CA ALA A 468 -27.92 -3.34 -5.58
C ALA A 468 -27.93 -3.81 -4.12
N ALA A 469 -26.98 -4.68 -3.74
CA ALA A 469 -26.79 -5.12 -2.36
C ALA A 469 -25.82 -4.22 -1.58
N HIS A 470 -24.83 -3.62 -2.24
CA HIS A 470 -23.75 -2.87 -1.60
C HIS A 470 -23.50 -1.49 -2.25
N PRO A 471 -24.43 -0.53 -2.15
CA PRO A 471 -24.35 0.74 -2.87
C PRO A 471 -23.20 1.65 -2.39
N GLY A 472 -22.69 1.43 -1.17
CA GLY A 472 -21.59 2.21 -0.59
C GLY A 472 -20.19 1.81 -1.08
N PHE A 473 -20.05 0.70 -1.80
CA PHE A 473 -18.76 0.17 -2.21
C PHE A 473 -18.59 0.13 -3.73
N ASP A 474 -17.39 0.47 -4.21
CA ASP A 474 -17.07 0.35 -5.64
C ASP A 474 -15.57 0.12 -5.89
N ILE A 475 -15.20 -0.19 -7.13
CA ILE A 475 -13.81 -0.27 -7.57
C ILE A 475 -13.45 1.01 -8.35
N VAL A 476 -12.30 1.61 -8.03
CA VAL A 476 -11.71 2.68 -8.83
C VAL A 476 -11.21 2.09 -10.16
N ARG A 477 -11.87 2.46 -11.26
CA ARG A 477 -11.71 1.80 -12.56
C ARG A 477 -10.44 2.26 -13.29
N ASP A 478 -9.83 1.33 -14.02
CA ASP A 478 -8.69 1.56 -14.92
C ASP A 478 -9.10 1.29 -16.38
N PRO A 479 -9.99 2.12 -16.96
CA PRO A 479 -10.66 1.81 -18.22
C PRO A 479 -9.80 2.02 -19.47
N ALA A 480 -8.61 2.63 -19.37
CA ALA A 480 -7.81 2.97 -20.53
C ALA A 480 -6.31 2.95 -20.23
N TRP A 481 -5.50 2.69 -21.25
CA TRP A 481 -4.06 2.77 -21.17
C TRP A 481 -3.43 3.16 -22.51
N ILE A 482 -2.20 3.64 -22.43
CA ILE A 482 -1.34 3.95 -23.56
C ILE A 482 0.04 3.33 -23.33
N ALA A 483 0.67 2.86 -24.39
CA ALA A 483 1.98 2.26 -24.37
C ALA A 483 2.65 2.35 -25.74
N VAL A 484 3.85 1.78 -25.84
CA VAL A 484 4.67 1.80 -27.05
C VAL A 484 5.15 0.38 -27.36
N ASP A 485 5.03 -0.01 -28.63
CA ASP A 485 5.59 -1.24 -29.16
C ASP A 485 6.72 -0.89 -30.15
N ALA A 486 7.71 -1.78 -30.24
CA ALA A 486 8.74 -1.72 -31.27
C ALA A 486 8.14 -2.05 -32.64
N PRO A 487 8.81 -1.74 -33.77
CA PRO A 487 8.29 -2.02 -35.10
C PRO A 487 7.95 -3.49 -35.39
N ASP A 488 8.55 -4.42 -34.63
CA ASP A 488 8.26 -5.87 -34.71
C ASP A 488 7.06 -6.30 -33.84
N GLY A 489 6.40 -5.35 -33.17
CA GLY A 489 5.26 -5.59 -32.27
C GLY A 489 5.64 -5.92 -30.83
N THR A 490 6.93 -5.93 -30.47
CA THR A 490 7.37 -6.22 -29.11
C THR A 490 7.06 -5.05 -28.17
N PRO A 491 6.37 -5.24 -27.03
CA PRO A 491 6.17 -4.18 -26.04
C PRO A 491 7.49 -3.61 -25.52
N VAL A 492 7.59 -2.28 -25.43
CA VAL A 492 8.77 -1.59 -24.89
C VAL A 492 8.53 -1.21 -23.42
N PRO A 493 9.13 -1.92 -22.44
CA PRO A 493 8.82 -1.73 -21.04
C PRO A 493 9.20 -0.35 -20.52
N GLY A 494 8.38 0.17 -19.60
CA GLY A 494 8.62 1.43 -18.93
C GLY A 494 8.01 2.65 -19.61
N LEU A 495 7.42 2.47 -20.81
CA LEU A 495 6.64 3.49 -21.52
C LEU A 495 5.13 3.33 -21.29
N ASP A 496 4.69 2.30 -20.57
CA ASP A 496 3.28 2.00 -20.31
C ASP A 496 2.67 2.92 -19.23
N THR A 497 1.52 3.54 -19.53
CA THR A 497 0.73 4.37 -18.61
C THR A 497 -0.74 3.95 -18.59
N VAL A 498 -1.30 3.81 -17.40
CA VAL A 498 -2.73 3.57 -17.16
C VAL A 498 -3.44 4.88 -16.82
N LEU A 499 -4.61 5.09 -17.44
CA LEU A 499 -5.53 6.18 -17.12
C LEU A 499 -6.63 5.62 -16.21
N ARG A 500 -6.57 6.03 -14.94
CA ARG A 500 -7.49 5.62 -13.88
C ARG A 500 -8.59 6.67 -13.73
N HIS A 501 -9.85 6.25 -13.59
CA HIS A 501 -10.92 7.17 -13.17
C HIS A 501 -10.54 7.86 -11.87
N ASN A 502 -10.75 9.17 -11.78
CA ASN A 502 -10.73 9.87 -10.50
C ASN A 502 -12.17 10.09 -10.01
N PRO A 503 -12.69 9.22 -9.11
CA PRO A 503 -14.04 9.37 -8.58
C PRO A 503 -14.11 10.37 -7.42
N PHE A 504 -12.97 10.88 -6.93
CA PHE A 504 -12.90 11.66 -5.71
C PHE A 504 -12.97 13.15 -6.01
N ARG A 505 -13.93 13.82 -5.39
CA ARG A 505 -13.97 15.27 -5.26
C ARG A 505 -13.07 15.69 -4.11
N SER A 506 -12.66 16.96 -4.09
CA SER A 506 -11.71 17.46 -3.10
C SER A 506 -12.19 17.33 -1.64
N HIS A 507 -13.50 17.20 -1.40
CA HIS A 507 -14.08 17.06 -0.05
C HIS A 507 -14.49 15.61 0.27
N ASP A 508 -14.27 14.67 -0.65
CA ASP A 508 -14.54 13.26 -0.39
C ASP A 508 -13.42 12.69 0.50
N ASP A 509 -13.77 12.31 1.72
CA ASP A 509 -12.82 11.77 2.69
C ASP A 509 -12.57 10.27 2.46
N ALA A 510 -11.87 9.97 1.36
CA ALA A 510 -11.42 8.63 1.01
C ALA A 510 -9.99 8.42 1.51
N VAL A 511 -9.78 7.47 2.42
CA VAL A 511 -8.47 7.20 3.01
C VAL A 511 -8.12 5.72 2.92
N CYS A 512 -6.92 5.40 2.40
CA CYS A 512 -6.44 4.03 2.45
C CYS A 512 -6.12 3.60 3.89
N ILE A 513 -6.42 2.35 4.24
CA ILE A 513 -6.26 1.84 5.62
C ILE A 513 -4.83 1.95 6.11
N ALA A 514 -3.85 1.81 5.22
CA ALA A 514 -2.43 1.98 5.56
C ALA A 514 -2.15 3.41 6.08
N ALA A 515 -2.64 4.43 5.38
CA ALA A 515 -2.47 5.83 5.79
C ALA A 515 -3.32 6.18 7.03
N LEU A 516 -4.51 5.59 7.16
CA LEU A 516 -5.40 5.79 8.30
C LEU A 516 -4.75 5.33 9.62
N THR A 517 -4.08 4.17 9.59
CA THR A 517 -3.55 3.49 10.77
C THR A 517 -2.13 3.91 11.13
N ALA A 518 -1.36 4.46 10.19
CA ALA A 518 0.03 4.87 10.41
C ALA A 518 0.14 6.10 11.35
N PRO A 519 0.97 6.03 12.40
CA PRO A 519 1.32 7.20 13.20
C PRO A 519 2.03 8.28 12.37
N ARG A 520 1.71 9.55 12.66
CA ARG A 520 2.36 10.72 12.06
C ARG A 520 2.40 11.90 13.03
N PRO A 521 3.27 12.90 12.81
CA PRO A 521 3.22 14.18 13.52
C PRO A 521 1.89 14.91 13.27
N TRP A 522 1.42 15.65 14.27
CA TRP A 522 0.26 16.53 14.18
C TRP A 522 0.60 17.96 14.62
N PRO A 523 -0.05 18.99 14.04
CA PRO A 523 0.17 20.37 14.46
C PRO A 523 0.00 20.54 15.97
N GLY A 524 0.96 21.21 16.62
CA GLY A 524 0.92 21.52 18.05
C GLY A 524 1.09 20.32 18.99
N ARG A 525 1.53 19.16 18.50
CA ARG A 525 1.75 17.96 19.32
C ARG A 525 3.18 17.46 19.24
N THR A 526 3.69 16.98 20.38
CA THR A 526 5.01 16.36 20.49
C THR A 526 4.99 14.86 20.20
N THR A 527 3.83 14.21 20.33
CA THR A 527 3.66 12.77 20.10
C THR A 527 3.06 12.47 18.72
N MET A 528 3.48 11.36 18.13
CA MET A 528 2.92 10.83 16.90
C MET A 528 1.58 10.15 17.17
N ARG A 529 0.63 10.34 16.25
CA ARG A 529 -0.68 9.71 16.37
C ARG A 529 -1.22 9.34 15.00
N SER A 530 -1.93 8.22 14.89
CA SER A 530 -2.58 7.88 13.62
C SER A 530 -3.85 8.70 13.41
N ARG A 531 -4.29 8.79 12.15
CA ARG A 531 -5.58 9.39 11.84
C ARG A 531 -6.74 8.58 12.44
N LEU A 532 -6.62 7.26 12.52
CA LEU A 532 -7.59 6.38 13.20
C LEU A 532 -7.79 6.82 14.66
N ALA A 533 -6.69 7.01 15.39
CA ALA A 533 -6.72 7.38 16.80
C ALA A 533 -7.32 8.80 17.00
N GLU A 534 -7.01 9.76 16.13
CA GLU A 534 -7.67 11.07 16.15
C GLU A 534 -9.17 10.96 15.92
N THR A 535 -9.58 10.23 14.88
CA THR A 535 -10.99 10.05 14.52
C THR A 535 -11.77 9.41 15.66
N VAL A 536 -11.27 8.30 16.21
CA VAL A 536 -11.94 7.57 17.30
C VAL A 536 -12.02 8.42 18.56
N SER A 537 -10.96 9.16 18.92
CA SER A 537 -11.02 10.04 20.10
C SER A 537 -11.97 11.21 19.92
N ARG A 538 -12.02 11.81 18.72
CA ARG A 538 -13.00 12.86 18.42
C ARG A 538 -14.42 12.32 18.54
N LEU A 539 -14.69 11.16 17.94
CA LEU A 539 -15.99 10.50 18.03
C LEU A 539 -16.37 10.13 19.47
N ALA A 540 -15.42 9.66 20.28
CA ALA A 540 -15.65 9.38 21.70
C ALA A 540 -16.01 10.66 22.48
N ALA A 541 -15.28 11.74 22.24
CA ALA A 541 -15.54 13.04 22.88
C ALA A 541 -16.91 13.61 22.47
N THR A 542 -17.27 13.55 21.18
CA THR A 542 -18.53 14.10 20.68
C THR A 542 -19.76 13.27 21.07
N THR A 543 -19.62 11.94 21.15
CA THR A 543 -20.71 11.04 21.54
C THR A 543 -20.84 10.83 23.05
N GLY A 544 -19.83 11.21 23.84
CA GLY A 544 -19.77 10.94 25.27
C GLY A 544 -19.58 9.45 25.62
N ARG A 545 -19.26 8.60 24.64
CA ARG A 545 -19.12 7.14 24.83
C ARG A 545 -17.66 6.75 25.09
N PRO A 546 -17.41 5.63 25.80
CA PRO A 546 -16.05 5.12 25.97
C PRO A 546 -15.35 4.88 24.62
N THR A 547 -14.06 5.21 24.54
CA THR A 547 -13.23 5.03 23.34
C THR A 547 -13.31 3.62 22.77
N SER A 548 -13.29 2.60 23.63
CA SER A 548 -13.39 1.20 23.23
C SER A 548 -14.73 0.85 22.57
N ALA A 549 -15.84 1.44 23.04
CA ALA A 549 -17.16 1.23 22.44
C ALA A 549 -17.27 1.90 21.06
N VAL A 550 -16.72 3.11 20.92
CA VAL A 550 -16.65 3.83 19.64
C VAL A 550 -15.74 3.09 18.65
N ALA A 551 -14.58 2.60 19.09
CA ALA A 551 -13.67 1.82 18.27
C ALA A 551 -14.32 0.53 17.75
N ALA A 552 -15.03 -0.21 18.63
CA ALA A 552 -15.74 -1.42 18.24
C ALA A 552 -16.85 -1.13 17.21
N GLU A 553 -17.60 -0.04 17.38
CA GLU A 553 -18.61 0.36 16.39
C GLU A 553 -17.99 0.79 15.06
N TRP A 554 -16.91 1.56 15.11
CA TRP A 554 -16.19 1.98 13.91
C TRP A 554 -15.72 0.74 13.13
N PHE A 555 -15.15 -0.24 13.84
CA PHE A 555 -14.71 -1.49 13.24
C PHE A 555 -15.86 -2.31 12.65
N LEU A 556 -17.00 -2.42 13.34
CA LEU A 556 -18.18 -3.11 12.81
C LEU A 556 -18.72 -2.44 11.54
N ARG A 557 -18.76 -1.11 11.49
CA ARG A 557 -19.13 -0.36 10.28
C ARG A 557 -18.13 -0.58 9.14
N TYR A 558 -16.83 -0.69 9.45
CA TYR A 558 -15.83 -1.05 8.46
C TYR A 558 -16.06 -2.46 7.89
N LEU A 559 -16.34 -3.45 8.74
CA LEU A 559 -16.67 -4.80 8.27
C LEU A 559 -17.89 -4.79 7.34
N GLU A 560 -18.94 -4.06 7.71
CA GLU A 560 -20.19 -3.97 6.94
C GLU A 560 -20.01 -3.22 5.61
N HIS A 561 -19.37 -2.05 5.62
CA HIS A 561 -19.31 -1.17 4.45
C HIS A 561 -18.12 -1.42 3.54
N VAL A 562 -17.13 -2.20 3.97
CA VAL A 562 -15.89 -2.45 3.23
C VAL A 562 -15.61 -3.93 3.04
N VAL A 563 -15.62 -4.73 4.12
CA VAL A 563 -15.23 -6.15 4.03
C VAL A 563 -16.34 -7.01 3.40
N LEU A 564 -17.58 -6.81 3.82
CA LEU A 564 -18.73 -7.57 3.30
C LEU A 564 -18.90 -7.41 1.78
N PRO A 565 -18.83 -6.20 1.19
CA PRO A 565 -18.90 -6.04 -0.26
C PRO A 565 -17.78 -6.77 -1.01
N VAL A 566 -16.56 -6.82 -0.45
CA VAL A 566 -15.42 -7.53 -1.07
C VAL A 566 -15.64 -9.04 -1.06
N LEU A 567 -16.13 -9.61 0.06
CA LEU A 567 -16.51 -11.02 0.13
C LEU A 567 -17.66 -11.35 -0.84
N ALA A 568 -18.68 -10.49 -0.88
CA ALA A 568 -19.82 -10.65 -1.77
C ALA A 568 -19.43 -10.57 -3.25
N PHE A 569 -18.44 -9.74 -3.61
CA PHE A 569 -17.95 -9.66 -4.98
C PHE A 569 -17.27 -10.96 -5.43
N ASP A 570 -16.44 -11.58 -4.58
CA ASP A 570 -15.85 -12.89 -4.88
C ASP A 570 -16.94 -13.96 -5.03
N ALA A 571 -17.92 -13.99 -4.13
CA ALA A 571 -19.03 -14.94 -4.20
C ALA A 571 -19.90 -14.75 -5.46
N LEU A 572 -20.13 -13.50 -5.87
CA LEU A 572 -20.96 -13.15 -7.03
C LEU A 572 -20.24 -13.37 -8.36
N ALA A 573 -18.98 -12.95 -8.46
CA ALA A 573 -18.24 -12.88 -9.72
C ALA A 573 -17.17 -13.96 -9.89
N GLY A 574 -16.76 -14.62 -8.80
CA GLY A 574 -15.59 -15.50 -8.82
C GLY A 574 -14.27 -14.74 -8.91
N ILE A 575 -14.23 -13.50 -8.42
CA ILE A 575 -13.08 -12.60 -8.52
C ILE A 575 -12.68 -12.15 -7.12
N ALA A 576 -11.55 -12.66 -6.64
CA ALA A 576 -10.96 -12.17 -5.41
C ALA A 576 -10.10 -10.92 -5.68
N LEU A 577 -10.18 -9.96 -4.76
CA LEU A 577 -9.44 -8.70 -4.82
C LEU A 577 -8.22 -8.76 -3.91
N GLU A 578 -7.08 -8.23 -4.36
CA GLU A 578 -5.88 -7.98 -3.55
C GLU A 578 -6.10 -6.78 -2.60
N ALA A 579 -7.12 -6.90 -1.75
CA ALA A 579 -7.64 -5.84 -0.90
C ALA A 579 -6.78 -5.63 0.36
N HIS A 580 -5.47 -5.44 0.18
CA HIS A 580 -4.55 -5.06 1.24
C HIS A 580 -4.74 -3.61 1.68
N GLN A 581 -4.15 -3.20 2.80
CA GLN A 581 -4.46 -1.90 3.42
C GLN A 581 -4.23 -0.66 2.53
N GLN A 582 -3.30 -0.71 1.56
CA GLN A 582 -3.08 0.42 0.63
C GLN A 582 -4.05 0.46 -0.57
N ASN A 583 -4.64 -0.68 -0.95
CA ASN A 583 -5.59 -0.81 -2.06
C ASN A 583 -7.05 -0.74 -1.60
N THR A 584 -7.29 -0.79 -0.29
CA THR A 584 -8.60 -0.59 0.32
C THR A 584 -8.71 0.80 0.92
N LEU A 585 -9.67 1.58 0.43
CA LEU A 585 -10.01 2.89 0.94
C LEU A 585 -11.33 2.80 1.69
N VAL A 586 -11.38 3.43 2.87
CA VAL A 586 -12.63 3.68 3.58
C VAL A 586 -13.11 5.09 3.27
N LEU A 587 -14.40 5.24 3.03
CA LEU A 587 -15.06 6.54 2.91
C LEU A 587 -15.61 6.93 4.29
N LEU A 588 -15.23 8.11 4.75
CA LEU A 588 -15.65 8.64 6.05
C LEU A 588 -16.70 9.74 5.87
N ASP A 589 -17.72 9.72 6.72
CA ASP A 589 -18.62 10.87 6.85
C ASP A 589 -17.91 12.05 7.56
N PRO A 590 -18.52 13.25 7.59
CA PRO A 590 -17.91 14.41 8.25
C PRO A 590 -17.57 14.20 9.74
N ALA A 591 -18.26 13.31 10.44
CA ALA A 591 -17.95 12.97 11.83
C ALA A 591 -16.73 12.03 11.94
N GLY A 592 -16.50 11.21 10.91
CA GLY A 592 -15.42 10.23 10.79
C GLY A 592 -15.87 8.77 10.87
N TRP A 593 -17.17 8.48 10.70
CA TRP A 593 -17.67 7.11 10.63
C TRP A 593 -17.50 6.50 9.24
N PRO A 594 -17.19 5.20 9.14
CA PRO A 594 -17.20 4.49 7.86
C PRO A 594 -18.62 4.47 7.29
N VAL A 595 -18.76 4.91 6.04
CA VAL A 595 -20.05 4.92 5.29
C VAL A 595 -19.95 4.23 3.93
N GLY A 596 -18.76 3.77 3.55
CA GLY A 596 -18.52 3.11 2.28
C GLY A 596 -17.06 2.75 2.11
N GLY A 597 -16.72 2.22 0.93
CA GLY A 597 -15.35 1.87 0.60
C GLY A 597 -15.05 1.90 -0.88
N ARG A 598 -13.76 1.91 -1.21
CA ARG A 598 -13.28 1.69 -2.57
C ARG A 598 -12.16 0.67 -2.58
N TYR A 599 -12.16 -0.21 -3.56
CA TYR A 599 -10.97 -0.96 -3.96
C TYR A 599 -10.29 -0.24 -5.12
N ARG A 600 -8.95 -0.23 -5.16
CA ARG A 600 -8.19 0.27 -6.32
C ARG A 600 -7.10 -0.72 -6.69
N ASP A 601 -6.58 -0.53 -7.90
CA ASP A 601 -5.48 -1.27 -8.54
C ASP A 601 -5.92 -2.25 -9.63
N ASN A 602 -5.12 -2.33 -10.70
CA ASN A 602 -5.32 -3.25 -11.82
C ASN A 602 -4.37 -4.45 -11.81
N GLN A 603 -3.45 -4.52 -10.86
CA GLN A 603 -2.59 -5.70 -10.69
C GLN A 603 -3.31 -6.79 -9.88
N GLY A 604 -4.12 -6.40 -8.89
CA GLY A 604 -4.61 -7.29 -7.85
C GLY A 604 -5.96 -7.98 -8.08
N TYR A 605 -6.26 -8.49 -9.29
CA TYR A 605 -7.44 -9.34 -9.51
C TYR A 605 -7.04 -10.79 -9.69
N TYR A 606 -7.74 -11.70 -9.00
CA TYR A 606 -7.57 -13.13 -9.14
C TYR A 606 -8.88 -13.74 -9.64
N PHE A 607 -8.92 -14.19 -10.90
CA PHE A 607 -10.09 -14.87 -11.44
C PHE A 607 -9.99 -16.36 -11.10
N ARG A 608 -11.01 -16.89 -10.42
CA ARG A 608 -11.05 -18.31 -10.07
C ARG A 608 -11.15 -19.17 -11.32
N ALA A 609 -10.27 -20.15 -11.45
CA ALA A 609 -10.30 -21.12 -12.54
C ALA A 609 -11.68 -21.83 -12.62
N SER A 610 -12.28 -22.16 -11.47
CA SER A 610 -13.62 -22.76 -11.38
C SER A 610 -14.74 -21.90 -11.98
N ARG A 611 -14.52 -20.59 -12.11
CA ARG A 611 -15.51 -19.61 -12.57
C ARG A 611 -15.28 -19.15 -14.02
N ARG A 612 -14.30 -19.74 -14.71
CA ARG A 612 -13.95 -19.41 -16.10
C ARG A 612 -15.14 -19.44 -17.05
N ALA A 613 -15.91 -20.52 -17.07
CA ALA A 613 -17.03 -20.64 -17.99
C ALA A 613 -18.14 -19.59 -17.75
N GLU A 614 -18.33 -19.16 -16.50
CA GLU A 614 -19.29 -18.10 -16.17
C GLU A 614 -18.77 -16.73 -16.64
N LEU A 615 -17.51 -16.43 -16.36
CA LEU A 615 -16.88 -15.18 -16.77
C LEU A 615 -16.81 -15.05 -18.30
N GLU A 616 -16.48 -16.13 -19.02
CA GLU A 616 -16.48 -16.18 -20.49
C GLU A 616 -17.88 -15.93 -21.09
N ARG A 617 -18.95 -16.43 -20.44
CA ARG A 617 -20.33 -16.12 -20.88
C ARG A 617 -20.68 -14.65 -20.71
N ARG A 618 -20.16 -13.99 -19.66
CA ARG A 618 -20.41 -12.56 -19.42
C ARG A 618 -19.59 -11.67 -20.35
N LEU A 619 -18.31 -12.00 -20.54
CA LEU A 619 -17.39 -11.26 -21.39
C LEU A 619 -16.49 -12.26 -22.15
N PRO A 620 -16.82 -12.58 -23.41
CA PRO A 620 -16.02 -13.50 -24.22
C PRO A 620 -14.57 -13.03 -24.38
N GLY A 621 -13.62 -13.95 -24.17
CA GLY A 621 -12.18 -13.70 -24.24
C GLY A 621 -11.56 -13.08 -22.98
N ILE A 622 -12.34 -12.89 -21.91
CA ILE A 622 -11.84 -12.34 -20.65
C ILE A 622 -10.63 -13.12 -20.13
N GLY A 623 -9.61 -12.41 -19.64
CA GLY A 623 -8.44 -13.06 -19.02
C GLY A 623 -7.43 -13.64 -20.01
N SER A 624 -7.71 -13.67 -21.32
CA SER A 624 -6.81 -14.28 -22.31
C SER A 624 -5.57 -13.43 -22.57
N ALA A 625 -5.73 -12.10 -22.73
CA ALA A 625 -4.60 -11.18 -22.93
C ALA A 625 -3.89 -10.82 -21.62
N SER A 626 -4.60 -10.89 -20.49
CA SER A 626 -4.12 -10.47 -19.18
C SER A 626 -3.57 -11.60 -18.30
N ASP A 627 -3.73 -12.86 -18.72
CA ASP A 627 -3.34 -14.07 -17.98
C ASP A 627 -3.78 -14.01 -16.50
N THR A 628 -5.09 -13.80 -16.29
CA THR A 628 -5.64 -13.43 -14.96
C THR A 628 -6.21 -14.61 -14.18
N PHE A 629 -6.48 -15.73 -14.86
CA PHE A 629 -7.03 -16.91 -14.20
C PHE A 629 -5.98 -17.67 -13.40
N VAL A 630 -6.27 -17.93 -12.15
CA VAL A 630 -5.43 -18.70 -11.24
C VAL A 630 -6.25 -19.81 -10.58
N SER A 631 -5.58 -20.83 -10.06
CA SER A 631 -6.28 -21.91 -9.36
C SER A 631 -7.03 -21.36 -8.14
N ASP A 632 -8.16 -21.99 -7.80
CA ASP A 632 -8.96 -21.60 -6.63
C ASP A 632 -8.16 -21.69 -5.33
N ALA A 633 -7.27 -22.68 -5.20
CA ALA A 633 -6.39 -22.82 -4.04
C ALA A 633 -5.43 -21.63 -3.87
N VAL A 634 -4.83 -21.15 -4.97
CA VAL A 634 -3.97 -19.96 -4.96
C VAL A 634 -4.82 -18.71 -4.68
N THR A 635 -6.00 -18.61 -5.30
CA THR A 635 -6.94 -17.50 -5.06
C THR A 635 -7.28 -17.38 -3.59
N ASP A 636 -7.66 -18.49 -2.95
CA ASP A 636 -8.03 -18.50 -1.54
C ASP A 636 -6.85 -18.15 -0.62
N GLU A 637 -5.64 -18.65 -0.93
CA GLU A 637 -4.44 -18.32 -0.16
C GLU A 637 -4.14 -16.82 -0.23
N ARG A 638 -4.14 -16.25 -1.44
CA ARG A 638 -3.89 -14.82 -1.67
C ARG A 638 -5.00 -13.98 -1.04
N PHE A 639 -6.26 -14.37 -1.20
CA PHE A 639 -7.39 -13.63 -0.65
C PHE A 639 -7.39 -13.64 0.89
N ALA A 640 -7.06 -14.77 1.51
CA ALA A 640 -6.89 -14.89 2.96
C ALA A 640 -5.76 -14.01 3.47
N TYR A 641 -4.62 -13.98 2.79
CA TYR A 641 -3.53 -13.08 3.16
C TYR A 641 -3.93 -11.61 3.03
N TYR A 642 -4.46 -11.18 1.89
CA TYR A 642 -4.67 -9.76 1.62
C TYR A 642 -5.87 -9.16 2.36
N LEU A 643 -7.04 -9.82 2.32
CA LEU A 643 -8.23 -9.33 3.03
C LEU A 643 -8.22 -9.75 4.51
N GLY A 644 -7.89 -11.00 4.81
CA GLY A 644 -7.90 -11.51 6.17
C GLY A 644 -6.74 -10.95 7.00
N ILE A 645 -5.50 -11.29 6.63
CA ILE A 645 -4.31 -11.03 7.45
C ILE A 645 -3.83 -9.58 7.34
N ASN A 646 -3.51 -9.13 6.13
CA ASN A 646 -2.94 -7.80 5.90
C ASN A 646 -3.96 -6.70 6.24
N ASN A 647 -5.19 -6.86 5.79
CA ASN A 647 -6.23 -5.87 5.98
C ASN A 647 -6.92 -5.96 7.34
N VAL A 648 -7.79 -6.95 7.59
CA VAL A 648 -8.66 -6.94 8.78
C VAL A 648 -7.89 -7.23 10.07
N LEU A 649 -7.08 -8.31 10.12
CA LEU A 649 -6.26 -8.61 11.29
C LEU A 649 -5.21 -7.51 11.52
N GLY A 650 -4.65 -6.98 10.43
CA GLY A 650 -3.92 -5.72 10.46
C GLY A 650 -4.73 -4.67 11.22
N LEU A 651 -5.84 -4.16 10.69
CA LEU A 651 -6.63 -3.10 11.33
C LEU A 651 -6.94 -3.36 12.82
N ILE A 652 -7.26 -4.60 13.21
CA ILE A 652 -7.43 -5.01 14.62
C ILE A 652 -6.16 -4.72 15.44
N GLY A 653 -4.99 -5.15 14.98
CA GLY A 653 -3.71 -4.86 15.61
C GLY A 653 -3.40 -3.36 15.71
N ALA A 654 -3.92 -2.51 14.80
CA ALA A 654 -3.74 -1.06 14.89
C ALA A 654 -4.54 -0.49 16.05
N PHE A 655 -5.80 -0.93 16.20
CA PHE A 655 -6.61 -0.55 17.36
C PHE A 655 -5.94 -0.98 18.67
N GLY A 656 -5.46 -2.21 18.73
CA GLY A 656 -4.77 -2.78 19.89
C GLY A 656 -3.49 -2.06 20.28
N SER A 657 -2.54 -2.00 19.34
CA SER A 657 -1.21 -1.41 19.56
C SER A 657 -1.26 0.09 19.89
N GLN A 658 -2.35 0.77 19.53
CA GLN A 658 -2.61 2.18 19.85
C GLN A 658 -3.55 2.37 21.04
N ARG A 659 -3.89 1.29 21.76
CA ARG A 659 -4.74 1.28 22.97
C ARG A 659 -6.13 1.89 22.77
N LEU A 660 -6.69 1.75 21.57
CA LEU A 660 -8.04 2.23 21.25
C LEU A 660 -9.11 1.19 21.61
N ALA A 661 -8.80 -0.10 21.50
CA ALA A 661 -9.64 -1.22 21.92
C ALA A 661 -8.76 -2.45 22.19
N ASP A 662 -9.25 -3.40 23.00
CA ASP A 662 -8.64 -4.72 23.14
C ASP A 662 -8.84 -5.53 21.86
N GLU A 663 -7.76 -6.08 21.29
CA GLU A 663 -7.82 -6.92 20.08
C GLU A 663 -8.76 -8.11 20.26
N ARG A 664 -8.85 -8.70 21.45
CA ARG A 664 -9.72 -9.87 21.71
C ARG A 664 -11.18 -9.56 21.47
N VAL A 665 -11.61 -8.33 21.80
CA VAL A 665 -12.99 -7.88 21.56
C VAL A 665 -13.25 -7.73 20.06
N LEU A 666 -12.29 -7.17 19.31
CA LEU A 666 -12.42 -6.99 17.87
C LEU A 666 -12.29 -8.31 17.10
N LEU A 667 -11.43 -9.24 17.55
CA LEU A 667 -11.34 -10.60 17.03
C LEU A 667 -12.66 -11.34 17.22
N ALA A 668 -13.28 -11.28 18.41
CA ALA A 668 -14.60 -11.86 18.65
C ALA A 668 -15.68 -11.23 17.75
N ALA A 669 -15.64 -9.90 17.55
CA ALA A 669 -16.54 -9.22 16.62
C ALA A 669 -16.33 -9.70 15.17
N PHE A 670 -15.08 -9.88 14.75
CA PHE A 670 -14.74 -10.37 13.42
C PHE A 670 -15.18 -11.82 13.22
N ARG A 671 -14.94 -12.72 14.20
CA ARG A 671 -15.45 -14.09 14.17
C ARG A 671 -16.97 -14.14 13.98
N ARG A 672 -17.71 -13.32 14.74
CA ARG A 672 -19.17 -13.24 14.61
C ARG A 672 -19.61 -12.72 13.25
N PHE A 673 -18.89 -11.75 12.69
CA PHE A 673 -19.13 -11.25 11.33
C PHE A 673 -18.89 -12.36 10.29
N LEU A 674 -17.77 -13.07 10.36
CA LEU A 674 -17.45 -14.17 9.45
C LEU A 674 -18.49 -15.30 9.53
N GLY A 675 -19.00 -15.62 10.72
CA GLY A 675 -20.07 -16.61 10.89
C GLY A 675 -21.34 -16.23 10.11
N LYS A 676 -21.71 -14.93 10.11
CA LYS A 676 -22.83 -14.41 9.30
C LYS A 676 -22.51 -14.39 7.80
N ALA A 677 -21.24 -14.20 7.45
CA ALA A 677 -20.76 -14.17 6.07
C ALA A 677 -20.39 -15.56 5.51
N SER A 678 -20.61 -16.66 6.27
CA SER A 678 -20.16 -18.01 5.91
C SER A 678 -20.65 -18.53 4.54
N GLY A 679 -21.75 -17.98 4.02
CA GLY A 679 -22.25 -18.28 2.66
C GLY A 679 -21.53 -17.54 1.52
N LEU A 680 -20.64 -16.59 1.82
CA LEU A 680 -19.97 -15.75 0.82
C LEU A 680 -18.60 -16.32 0.42
N GLY A 681 -18.62 -17.53 -0.13
CA GLY A 681 -17.43 -18.20 -0.63
C GLY A 681 -16.58 -18.88 0.46
N PRO A 682 -15.38 -19.38 0.11
CA PRO A 682 -14.59 -20.24 0.99
C PRO A 682 -13.80 -19.45 2.07
N LEU A 683 -13.59 -18.14 1.87
CA LEU A 683 -12.72 -17.35 2.74
C LEU A 683 -13.22 -17.27 4.20
N PRO A 684 -14.51 -16.98 4.49
CA PRO A 684 -14.98 -16.90 5.87
C PRO A 684 -14.79 -18.21 6.66
N ALA A 685 -15.14 -19.35 6.06
CA ALA A 685 -14.91 -20.66 6.68
C ALA A 685 -13.42 -20.93 6.88
N ARG A 686 -12.58 -20.66 5.87
CA ARG A 686 -11.12 -20.81 5.97
C ARG A 686 -10.52 -20.01 7.13
N LEU A 687 -10.99 -18.77 7.34
CA LEU A 687 -10.52 -17.91 8.43
C LEU A 687 -11.03 -18.35 9.81
N LEU A 688 -12.19 -19.02 9.90
CA LEU A 688 -12.74 -19.51 11.16
C LEU A 688 -12.17 -20.87 11.56
N ASP A 689 -12.05 -21.78 10.60
CA ASP A 689 -11.87 -23.21 10.86
C ASP A 689 -10.41 -23.66 10.75
N SER A 690 -9.57 -22.91 10.03
CA SER A 690 -8.15 -23.28 9.89
C SER A 690 -7.36 -22.92 11.15
N PRO A 691 -6.62 -23.84 11.78
CA PRO A 691 -5.78 -23.52 12.94
C PRO A 691 -4.57 -22.64 12.57
N VAL A 692 -4.22 -22.63 11.28
CA VAL A 692 -3.08 -21.87 10.75
C VAL A 692 -3.43 -21.12 9.47
N LEU A 693 -2.73 -20.03 9.21
CA LEU A 693 -2.89 -19.22 8.00
C LEU A 693 -1.56 -19.05 7.28
N ARG A 694 -1.59 -19.15 5.95
CA ARG A 694 -0.44 -18.85 5.09
C ARG A 694 -0.30 -17.34 4.96
N CYS A 695 0.88 -16.82 5.28
CA CYS A 695 1.16 -15.39 5.31
C CYS A 695 2.42 -15.08 4.51
N LYS A 696 2.39 -14.00 3.73
CA LYS A 696 3.56 -13.54 3.00
C LYS A 696 4.64 -13.05 3.96
N ALA A 697 5.86 -13.53 3.75
CA ALA A 697 7.05 -13.20 4.52
C ALA A 697 7.87 -12.15 3.78
N ASN A 698 7.67 -10.87 4.11
CA ASN A 698 8.27 -9.77 3.37
C ASN A 698 9.80 -9.70 3.56
N LEU A 699 10.28 -9.97 4.78
CA LEU A 699 11.72 -9.98 5.07
C LEU A 699 12.41 -11.19 4.44
N LEU A 700 11.85 -12.39 4.57
CA LEU A 700 12.41 -13.58 3.92
C LEU A 700 12.35 -13.49 2.39
N THR A 701 11.31 -12.87 1.82
CA THR A 701 11.23 -12.58 0.38
C THR A 701 12.37 -11.66 -0.06
N ARG A 702 12.65 -10.60 0.72
CA ARG A 702 13.78 -9.69 0.47
C ARG A 702 15.12 -10.42 0.55
N LEU A 703 15.33 -11.23 1.59
CA LEU A 703 16.55 -12.02 1.75
C LEU A 703 16.72 -13.03 0.61
N GLY A 704 15.64 -13.60 0.10
CA GLY A 704 15.66 -14.46 -1.09
C GLY A 704 16.03 -13.74 -2.39
N GLY A 705 16.12 -12.40 -2.40
CA GLY A 705 16.42 -11.59 -3.60
C GLY A 705 15.32 -11.65 -4.67
N LEU A 706 14.09 -12.00 -4.29
CA LEU A 706 12.97 -12.15 -5.21
C LEU A 706 12.39 -10.79 -5.61
N ASP A 707 12.11 -10.60 -6.90
CA ASP A 707 11.32 -9.47 -7.42
C ASP A 707 9.91 -9.96 -7.70
N GLU A 708 8.92 -9.39 -7.00
CA GLU A 708 7.53 -9.87 -7.07
C GLU A 708 6.85 -9.61 -8.43
N LEU A 709 7.50 -8.87 -9.35
CA LEU A 709 7.04 -8.77 -10.73
C LEU A 709 7.56 -9.88 -11.66
N VAL A 710 8.51 -10.69 -11.20
CA VAL A 710 9.19 -11.70 -12.01
C VAL A 710 8.87 -13.10 -11.50
N GLY A 711 8.37 -13.94 -12.41
CA GLY A 711 8.04 -15.34 -12.13
C GLY A 711 6.53 -15.58 -11.96
N PRO A 712 6.12 -16.84 -11.78
CA PRO A 712 4.71 -17.17 -11.56
C PRO A 712 4.23 -16.74 -10.16
N VAL A 713 2.93 -16.43 -10.05
CA VAL A 713 2.29 -15.86 -8.85
C VAL A 713 2.44 -16.75 -7.60
N ASP A 714 2.64 -18.05 -7.81
CA ASP A 714 2.81 -19.06 -6.76
C ASP A 714 4.18 -18.97 -6.05
N SER A 715 5.22 -18.49 -6.74
CA SER A 715 6.63 -18.61 -6.33
C SER A 715 7.36 -17.27 -6.26
N GLN A 716 6.73 -16.17 -6.69
CA GLN A 716 7.30 -14.81 -6.64
C GLN A 716 7.47 -14.23 -5.22
N SER A 717 7.01 -14.91 -4.17
CA SER A 717 7.21 -14.49 -2.77
C SER A 717 7.32 -15.68 -1.82
N VAL A 718 8.02 -15.50 -0.72
CA VAL A 718 8.09 -16.48 0.38
C VAL A 718 6.84 -16.38 1.24
N TYR A 719 6.27 -17.52 1.59
CA TYR A 719 5.12 -17.61 2.50
C TYR A 719 5.44 -18.50 3.70
N VAL A 720 5.11 -18.02 4.89
CA VAL A 720 5.24 -18.71 6.18
C VAL A 720 3.86 -19.09 6.70
N THR A 721 3.82 -19.88 7.77
CA THR A 721 2.59 -20.32 8.41
C THR A 721 2.45 -19.65 9.78
N LEU A 722 1.32 -19.02 10.03
CA LEU A 722 1.01 -18.34 11.30
C LEU A 722 -0.09 -19.08 12.04
N THR A 723 -0.06 -19.09 13.37
CA THR A 723 -1.22 -19.47 14.19
C THR A 723 -2.38 -18.52 13.89
N ASN A 724 -3.57 -19.07 13.69
CA ASN A 724 -4.75 -18.28 13.38
C ASN A 724 -5.39 -17.68 14.67
N PRO A 725 -5.38 -16.35 14.86
CA PRO A 725 -5.98 -15.73 16.06
C PRO A 725 -7.52 -15.78 16.07
N LEU A 726 -8.16 -16.32 15.03
CA LEU A 726 -9.61 -16.50 14.93
C LEU A 726 -10.08 -17.94 15.13
N HIS A 727 -9.16 -18.90 15.26
CA HIS A 727 -9.51 -20.30 15.48
C HIS A 727 -9.90 -20.55 16.94
N ASP A 728 -9.11 -20.01 17.87
CA ASP A 728 -9.26 -20.21 19.32
C ASP A 728 -10.25 -19.27 20.00
#